data_AF-S8BIT7-F1
#
_entry.id   AF-S8BIT7-F1
#
_cell.length_a   1.000
_cell.length_b   1.000
_cell.length_c   1.000
_cell.angle_alpha   90.00
_cell.angle_beta   90.00
_cell.angle_gamma   90.00
#
_symmetry.space_group_name_H-M   'P 1'
#
loop_
_entity.id
_entity.type
_entity.pdbx_description
1 polymer ?
#
loop_
_entity_poly.entity_id
_entity_poly.type
_entity_poly.pdbx_seq_one_letter_code
_entity_poly.pdbx_strand_id
1 'polypeptide(L)'
;MGNCSSCCGNRSDGYNEVPQLAESEREAVSDLLQYLENRAETDFFSGEPLRALSTLVYSDNVDLQRSASLTFAEITERDVREVDRDTLEPILFLLQSSDVEVQRAASAALGNLAVNTQNKVSIVQLGGLPPLIRQMMSPNVEVQCNAVGCITNLATHEDNKAKIARSGALGPLTRLAKSKDMRVQRNATGALLNMTHSDDNRQQLVSAGAIPVLVSLLSSHDPDVQYYCTTALSNIAVDAANRKKLAQTEPRLVHSLVHLMDSSSAKVQCQAALALRNLASDEKYQLEIVRSKGLPPLLKLLQASLLPLVLSAVACIRNISIHPLNESPIIDAGFLKPLVDLLGTTENEEIQCHAISTLRNLAASSDRNKQLVLEAGAVQKCKDLVLHVPLSVQSEMTAAVAVLALSDELKPHLLSLGVFDVLIPLTDSESIEVQGNSAAALGNLSSKVGDYNMFVQDWTQPSGGIHGYLKRFLASGDATFQHIAIWTLVQLLESEDQQLKKLILQSKEIVSTIRAIAEKNIESDDESEDGEAEVVQLARRASDLLSQSGTEQNQKEAVDVFNNVSAGSPISYIIGISDNGGSTSELIRVFGGPGIGDIRSRLVRLVPEEPEDEERLRIKQLLNYRLPPSAETARHEWNLIIEGTHDKWIGISSEKKELLRSFFILVGSEITKRTRPTSTFNFQLASLGNLFITGCRLFFGSLESAIFLFRSICGIPEHTHVIPVLNSNFSHHIAAGLSDGTVIAGQNQISHPSEEPLTNNQLVAGNKALSELTNKLKSQNLSALNVSLANSGFPGAGSTTPLNPGYSTPVVYMHDHDEVEDANLPGSLPSLRRGNIIFTKEEEAELSARIQRIWYINPYGQEIRPQANPKSLAAVRAAETVVYSIGSLYTSIIPCLILRGMGEAIATSSSCKHKVLILNGSFDREIGPGRTFTALDFVKAITNACVESRGVIAGEEGFERLTAETEYKKYVTHVLYLEGEGVPKVDTAKFKELEIHCWKVVGKKNDGGKGMFFEAAALTQALEMIRGKRRSPKQRRSTVDSGRRGFLPVLEI
;
A
#
# COMPACT_ATOMS: atom_id res chain seq x y z
N MET A 1 -19.59 -65.66 -49.33
CA MET A 1 -19.26 -66.70 -50.31
C MET A 1 -18.30 -67.67 -49.66
N GLY A 2 -18.69 -68.96 -49.59
CA GLY A 2 -17.97 -70.03 -48.91
C GLY A 2 -18.91 -71.09 -48.33
N ASN A 3 -19.65 -71.80 -49.20
CA ASN A 3 -20.35 -73.09 -48.97
C ASN A 3 -19.33 -74.17 -48.49
N CYS A 4 -19.63 -75.32 -47.87
CA CYS A 4 -20.84 -76.14 -47.71
C CYS A 4 -20.58 -77.28 -46.69
N SER A 5 -21.63 -77.70 -45.96
CA SER A 5 -22.12 -79.08 -45.70
C SER A 5 -21.14 -80.18 -45.21
N SER A 6 -21.31 -80.81 -44.02
CA SER A 6 -22.37 -81.71 -43.51
C SER A 6 -21.99 -83.21 -43.59
N CYS A 7 -21.91 -83.82 -42.40
CA CYS A 7 -22.43 -85.14 -41.96
C CYS A 7 -22.25 -86.41 -42.82
N CYS A 8 -21.51 -87.38 -42.26
CA CYS A 8 -21.79 -88.84 -42.16
C CYS A 8 -20.78 -89.36 -41.10
N GLY A 9 -21.11 -89.92 -39.94
CA GLY A 9 -22.11 -90.93 -39.66
C GLY A 9 -21.39 -92.23 -39.31
N ASN A 10 -21.03 -92.44 -38.04
CA ASN A 10 -20.90 -93.77 -37.45
C ASN A 10 -21.15 -93.67 -35.94
N ARG A 11 -22.40 -93.98 -35.56
CA ARG A 11 -22.77 -94.35 -34.20
C ARG A 11 -22.46 -95.84 -34.06
N SER A 12 -21.60 -96.18 -33.10
CA SER A 12 -21.55 -97.51 -32.51
C SER A 12 -21.50 -97.35 -31.00
N ASP A 13 -22.33 -98.13 -30.34
CA ASP A 13 -22.66 -98.12 -28.92
C ASP A 13 -21.44 -98.08 -27.98
N GLY A 14 -21.49 -97.17 -27.02
CA GLY A 14 -20.62 -97.13 -25.84
C GLY A 14 -21.47 -96.85 -24.60
N TYR A 15 -21.81 -97.92 -23.89
CA TYR A 15 -22.45 -97.87 -22.57
C TYR A 15 -21.54 -97.12 -21.57
N ASN A 16 -22.10 -96.17 -20.83
CA ASN A 16 -21.66 -95.67 -19.51
C ASN A 16 -20.16 -95.79 -19.18
N GLU A 17 -19.32 -94.90 -19.73
CA GLU A 17 -18.08 -94.54 -19.03
C GLU A 17 -18.41 -93.41 -18.04
N VAL A 18 -18.68 -93.79 -16.80
CA VAL A 18 -18.56 -92.86 -15.66
C VAL A 18 -17.11 -92.39 -15.66
N PRO A 19 -16.82 -91.07 -15.61
CA PRO A 19 -15.45 -90.59 -15.48
C PRO A 19 -14.82 -91.28 -14.26
N GLN A 20 -13.82 -92.12 -14.47
CA GLN A 20 -13.14 -92.78 -13.37
C GLN A 20 -12.33 -91.73 -12.62
N LEU A 21 -12.83 -91.32 -11.46
CA LEU A 21 -12.09 -90.47 -10.53
C LEU A 21 -10.78 -91.16 -10.16
N ALA A 22 -9.70 -90.39 -10.13
CA ALA A 22 -8.43 -90.89 -9.62
C ALA A 22 -8.59 -91.38 -8.17
N GLU A 23 -7.75 -92.31 -7.73
CA GLU A 23 -7.81 -92.84 -6.36
C GLU A 23 -7.68 -91.72 -5.31
N SER A 24 -6.73 -90.79 -5.53
CA SER A 24 -6.54 -89.60 -4.70
C SER A 24 -7.76 -88.67 -4.66
N GLU A 25 -8.52 -88.57 -5.76
CA GLU A 25 -9.74 -87.75 -5.81
C GLU A 25 -10.87 -88.40 -5.01
N ARG A 26 -11.01 -89.74 -5.09
CA ARG A 26 -12.01 -90.49 -4.32
C ARG A 26 -11.74 -90.43 -2.82
N GLU A 27 -10.48 -90.57 -2.42
CA GLU A 27 -10.05 -90.39 -1.04
C GLU A 27 -10.35 -88.97 -0.55
N ALA A 28 -9.96 -87.94 -1.32
CA ALA A 28 -10.23 -86.55 -0.96
C ALA A 28 -11.72 -86.21 -0.84
N VAL A 29 -12.59 -86.78 -1.69
CA VAL A 29 -14.06 -86.62 -1.56
C VAL A 29 -14.57 -87.28 -0.27
N SER A 30 -14.11 -88.49 0.03
CA SER A 30 -14.52 -89.22 1.24
C SER A 30 -14.09 -88.48 2.51
N ASP A 31 -12.84 -88.02 2.55
CA ASP A 31 -12.28 -87.27 3.67
C ASP A 31 -13.02 -85.94 3.86
N LEU A 32 -13.28 -85.22 2.76
CA LEU A 32 -14.01 -83.95 2.83
C LEU A 32 -15.43 -84.11 3.38
N LEU A 33 -16.16 -85.17 3.00
CA LEU A 33 -17.49 -85.43 3.53
C LEU A 33 -17.46 -85.67 5.05
N GLN A 34 -16.47 -86.42 5.54
CA GLN A 34 -16.29 -86.65 6.98
C GLN A 34 -15.97 -85.34 7.73
N TYR A 35 -15.13 -84.48 7.15
CA TYR A 35 -14.83 -83.17 7.72
C TYR A 35 -16.04 -82.24 7.72
N LEU A 36 -16.87 -82.27 6.67
CA LEU A 36 -18.08 -81.46 6.57
C LEU A 36 -19.17 -81.86 7.59
N GLU A 37 -19.25 -83.14 7.97
CA GLU A 37 -20.13 -83.58 9.06
C GLU A 37 -19.76 -82.92 10.41
N ASN A 38 -18.46 -82.71 10.66
CA ASN A 38 -17.92 -82.07 11.86
C ASN A 38 -17.46 -80.62 11.62
N ARG A 39 -18.12 -79.92 10.69
CA ARG A 39 -17.74 -78.57 10.24
C ARG A 39 -17.74 -77.45 11.30
N ALA A 40 -18.20 -77.71 12.52
CA ALA A 40 -18.16 -76.74 13.61
C ALA A 40 -16.82 -76.76 14.36
N GLU A 41 -16.12 -77.90 14.35
CA GLU A 41 -14.88 -78.14 15.10
C GLU A 41 -13.67 -78.32 14.17
N THR A 42 -13.91 -78.48 12.86
CA THR A 42 -12.86 -78.70 11.87
C THR A 42 -12.28 -77.37 11.37
N ASP A 43 -10.96 -77.23 11.43
CA ASP A 43 -10.24 -76.14 10.75
C ASP A 43 -10.03 -76.48 9.26
N PHE A 44 -10.75 -75.77 8.37
CA PHE A 44 -10.63 -75.94 6.93
C PHE A 44 -9.53 -75.10 6.27
N PHE A 45 -8.83 -74.24 7.02
CA PHE A 45 -7.76 -73.39 6.50
C PHE A 45 -6.35 -73.96 6.78
N SER A 46 -6.26 -75.15 7.38
CA SER A 46 -4.98 -75.82 7.66
C SER A 46 -5.11 -77.36 7.64
N GLY A 47 -3.97 -78.05 7.60
CA GLY A 47 -3.90 -79.51 7.76
C GLY A 47 -4.58 -80.33 6.66
N GLU A 48 -5.04 -81.53 7.04
CA GLU A 48 -5.66 -82.50 6.11
C GLU A 48 -6.96 -82.00 5.46
N PRO A 49 -7.87 -81.28 6.14
CA PRO A 49 -9.06 -80.72 5.49
C PRO A 49 -8.72 -79.77 4.31
N LEU A 50 -7.71 -78.91 4.48
CA LEU A 50 -7.22 -78.05 3.41
C LEU A 50 -6.55 -78.86 2.28
N ARG A 51 -5.83 -79.95 2.63
CA ARG A 51 -5.20 -80.84 1.65
C ARG A 51 -6.23 -81.59 0.79
N ALA A 52 -7.31 -82.07 1.41
CA ALA A 52 -8.43 -82.70 0.72
C ALA A 52 -9.09 -81.70 -0.24
N LEU A 53 -9.42 -80.48 0.24
CA LEU A 53 -9.95 -79.41 -0.61
C LEU A 53 -9.01 -79.07 -1.77
N SER A 54 -7.71 -78.92 -1.51
CA SER A 54 -6.71 -78.60 -2.54
C SER A 54 -6.62 -79.70 -3.61
N THR A 55 -6.72 -80.96 -3.21
CA THR A 55 -6.74 -82.11 -4.15
C THR A 55 -7.94 -82.01 -5.10
N LEU A 56 -9.12 -81.64 -4.59
CA LEU A 56 -10.32 -81.45 -5.41
C LEU A 56 -10.22 -80.20 -6.31
N VAL A 57 -9.54 -79.15 -5.86
CA VAL A 57 -9.32 -77.93 -6.65
C VAL A 57 -8.46 -78.19 -7.89
N TYR A 58 -7.39 -78.98 -7.75
CA TYR A 58 -6.48 -79.28 -8.86
C TYR A 58 -6.90 -80.49 -9.70
N SER A 59 -8.08 -81.05 -9.45
CA SER A 59 -8.68 -82.09 -10.31
C SER A 59 -9.05 -81.53 -11.68
N ASP A 60 -8.93 -82.34 -12.73
CA ASP A 60 -9.45 -82.02 -14.06
C ASP A 60 -11.00 -82.11 -14.13
N ASN A 61 -11.64 -82.66 -13.08
CA ASN A 61 -13.08 -82.79 -13.00
C ASN A 61 -13.73 -81.49 -12.47
N VAL A 62 -14.47 -80.81 -13.34
CA VAL A 62 -15.17 -79.56 -13.03
C VAL A 62 -16.21 -79.75 -11.91
N ASP A 63 -16.83 -80.91 -11.76
CA ASP A 63 -17.80 -81.15 -10.68
C ASP A 63 -17.12 -81.24 -9.31
N LEU A 64 -15.88 -81.76 -9.25
CA LEU A 64 -15.07 -81.76 -8.04
C LEU A 64 -14.57 -80.34 -7.72
N GLN A 65 -14.11 -79.59 -8.73
CA GLN A 65 -13.76 -78.18 -8.55
C GLN A 65 -14.96 -77.36 -8.05
N ARG A 66 -16.16 -77.62 -8.58
CA ARG A 66 -17.41 -76.97 -8.15
C ARG A 66 -17.70 -77.26 -6.69
N SER A 67 -17.62 -78.53 -6.28
CA SER A 67 -17.80 -78.95 -4.89
C SER A 67 -16.81 -78.25 -3.96
N ALA A 68 -15.52 -78.25 -4.32
CA ALA A 68 -14.47 -77.56 -3.54
C ALA A 68 -14.72 -76.05 -3.44
N SER A 69 -15.07 -75.39 -4.54
CA SER A 69 -15.34 -73.95 -4.57
C SER A 69 -16.56 -73.55 -3.71
N LEU A 70 -17.61 -74.37 -3.70
CA LEU A 70 -18.79 -74.16 -2.85
C LEU A 70 -18.44 -74.33 -1.37
N THR A 71 -17.64 -75.34 -1.04
CA THR A 71 -17.14 -75.51 0.32
C THR A 71 -16.30 -74.32 0.76
N PHE A 72 -15.38 -73.82 -0.07
CA PHE A 72 -14.62 -72.61 0.21
C PHE A 72 -15.53 -71.38 0.44
N ALA A 73 -16.59 -71.22 -0.34
CA ALA A 73 -17.54 -70.12 -0.15
C ALA A 73 -18.28 -70.24 1.20
N GLU A 74 -18.75 -71.44 1.57
CA GLU A 74 -19.49 -71.66 2.81
C GLU A 74 -18.60 -71.49 4.06
N ILE A 75 -17.37 -72.01 4.05
CA ILE A 75 -16.47 -71.90 5.22
C ILE A 75 -16.04 -70.44 5.45
N THR A 76 -15.74 -69.70 4.38
CA THR A 76 -15.29 -68.30 4.48
C THR A 76 -16.42 -67.33 4.80
N GLU A 77 -17.68 -67.68 4.49
CA GLU A 77 -18.85 -66.92 4.93
C GLU A 77 -19.04 -67.02 6.46
N ARG A 78 -18.67 -68.16 7.06
CA ARG A 78 -18.84 -68.44 8.49
C ARG A 78 -17.66 -67.99 9.35
N ASP A 79 -16.44 -68.17 8.87
CA ASP A 79 -15.21 -67.87 9.58
C ASP A 79 -14.24 -67.09 8.70
N VAL A 80 -13.95 -65.84 9.10
CA VAL A 80 -12.98 -64.97 8.43
C VAL A 80 -11.84 -64.67 9.40
N ARG A 81 -10.68 -65.26 9.11
CA ARG A 81 -9.42 -65.02 9.82
C ARG A 81 -8.27 -64.80 8.85
N GLU A 82 -7.11 -64.46 9.39
CA GLU A 82 -5.87 -64.48 8.61
C GLU A 82 -5.59 -65.91 8.15
N VAL A 83 -5.26 -66.08 6.87
CA VAL A 83 -4.97 -67.39 6.26
C VAL A 83 -3.65 -67.37 5.50
N ASP A 84 -3.00 -68.53 5.46
CA ASP A 84 -1.73 -68.71 4.79
C ASP A 84 -1.88 -68.80 3.26
N ARG A 85 -0.74 -68.69 2.58
CA ARG A 85 -0.62 -68.83 1.12
C ARG A 85 -1.25 -70.13 0.60
N ASP A 86 -1.11 -71.22 1.35
CA ASP A 86 -1.62 -72.55 1.00
C ASP A 86 -3.15 -72.61 0.92
N THR A 87 -3.85 -71.68 1.60
CA THR A 87 -5.32 -71.53 1.47
C THR A 87 -5.69 -70.64 0.29
N LEU A 88 -4.91 -69.57 0.04
CA LEU A 88 -5.22 -68.59 -1.00
C LEU A 88 -4.95 -69.14 -2.41
N GLU A 89 -3.88 -69.90 -2.62
CA GLU A 89 -3.50 -70.41 -3.95
C GLU A 89 -4.58 -71.28 -4.61
N PRO A 90 -5.19 -72.27 -3.92
CA PRO A 90 -6.30 -73.04 -4.49
C PRO A 90 -7.48 -72.15 -4.90
N ILE A 91 -7.86 -71.17 -4.09
CA ILE A 91 -8.96 -70.25 -4.41
C ILE A 91 -8.60 -69.39 -5.63
N LEU A 92 -7.37 -68.89 -5.71
CA LEU A 92 -6.87 -68.12 -6.86
C LEU A 92 -6.78 -68.95 -8.15
N PHE A 93 -6.50 -70.26 -8.04
CA PHE A 93 -6.58 -71.19 -9.16
C PHE A 93 -8.02 -71.35 -9.66
N LEU A 94 -8.98 -71.59 -8.74
CA LEU A 94 -10.40 -71.71 -9.08
C LEU A 94 -10.98 -70.47 -9.77
N LEU A 95 -10.48 -69.26 -9.45
CA LEU A 95 -10.90 -68.03 -10.13
C LEU A 95 -10.64 -68.05 -11.66
N GLN A 96 -9.71 -68.89 -12.12
CA GLN A 96 -9.35 -69.00 -13.54
C GLN A 96 -10.13 -70.08 -14.28
N SER A 97 -10.97 -70.86 -13.59
CA SER A 97 -11.82 -71.89 -14.19
C SER A 97 -12.71 -71.31 -15.29
N SER A 98 -13.02 -72.09 -16.31
CA SER A 98 -14.00 -71.71 -17.34
C SER A 98 -15.46 -71.89 -16.89
N ASP A 99 -15.69 -72.60 -15.78
CA ASP A 99 -17.02 -72.84 -15.23
C ASP A 99 -17.50 -71.64 -14.40
N VAL A 100 -18.70 -71.16 -14.72
CA VAL A 100 -19.28 -69.95 -14.13
C VAL A 100 -19.62 -70.16 -12.65
N GLU A 101 -20.05 -71.35 -12.25
CA GLU A 101 -20.39 -71.64 -10.85
C GLU A 101 -19.13 -71.73 -9.99
N VAL A 102 -18.04 -72.32 -10.53
CA VAL A 102 -16.72 -72.32 -9.88
C VAL A 102 -16.22 -70.88 -9.68
N GLN A 103 -16.27 -70.05 -10.73
CA GLN A 103 -15.88 -68.64 -10.64
C GLN A 103 -16.72 -67.88 -9.60
N ARG A 104 -18.04 -68.07 -9.60
CA ARG A 104 -18.98 -67.41 -8.69
C ARG A 104 -18.66 -67.73 -7.23
N ALA A 105 -18.47 -69.01 -6.91
CA ALA A 105 -18.18 -69.47 -5.56
C ALA A 105 -16.76 -69.07 -5.11
N ALA A 106 -15.76 -69.22 -5.98
CA ALA A 106 -14.39 -68.81 -5.68
C ALA A 106 -14.26 -67.30 -5.43
N SER A 107 -14.93 -66.46 -6.23
CA SER A 107 -14.94 -65.00 -6.00
C SER A 107 -15.68 -64.61 -4.72
N ALA A 108 -16.75 -65.32 -4.36
CA ALA A 108 -17.42 -65.11 -3.07
C ALA A 108 -16.47 -65.45 -1.91
N ALA A 109 -15.80 -66.61 -1.98
CA ALA A 109 -14.88 -67.05 -0.95
C ALA A 109 -13.72 -66.07 -0.76
N LEU A 110 -13.12 -65.62 -1.86
CA LEU A 110 -12.03 -64.63 -1.82
C LEU A 110 -12.52 -63.25 -1.32
N GLY A 111 -13.74 -62.85 -1.69
CA GLY A 111 -14.36 -61.62 -1.22
C GLY A 111 -14.59 -61.59 0.29
N ASN A 112 -15.03 -62.72 0.86
CA ASN A 112 -15.19 -62.90 2.31
C ASN A 112 -13.85 -62.82 3.04
N LEU A 113 -12.82 -63.53 2.54
CA LEU A 113 -11.47 -63.48 3.12
C LEU A 113 -10.84 -62.09 3.02
N ALA A 114 -11.18 -61.31 1.98
CA ALA A 114 -10.71 -59.94 1.80
C ALA A 114 -11.29 -58.95 2.83
N VAL A 115 -12.15 -59.36 3.77
CA VAL A 115 -12.54 -58.53 4.93
C VAL A 115 -11.39 -58.39 5.91
N ASN A 116 -10.58 -59.44 6.12
CA ASN A 116 -9.41 -59.42 7.00
C ASN A 116 -8.27 -58.58 6.41
N THR A 117 -7.64 -57.73 7.24
CA THR A 117 -6.60 -56.78 6.81
C THR A 117 -5.38 -57.44 6.17
N GLN A 118 -4.87 -58.53 6.75
CA GLN A 118 -3.66 -59.19 6.26
C GLN A 118 -3.93 -59.92 4.94
N ASN A 119 -5.08 -60.60 4.85
CA ASN A 119 -5.50 -61.29 3.63
C ASN A 119 -5.58 -60.32 2.43
N LYS A 120 -6.05 -59.08 2.63
CA LYS A 120 -6.11 -58.08 1.54
C LYS A 120 -4.77 -57.93 0.84
N VAL A 121 -3.69 -57.82 1.62
CA VAL A 121 -2.33 -57.62 1.09
C VAL A 121 -1.85 -58.90 0.41
N SER A 122 -2.02 -60.06 1.07
CA SER A 122 -1.60 -61.37 0.54
C SER A 122 -2.29 -61.70 -0.79
N ILE A 123 -3.60 -61.48 -0.91
CA ILE A 123 -4.37 -61.73 -2.13
C ILE A 123 -3.82 -60.93 -3.31
N VAL A 124 -3.48 -59.64 -3.10
CA VAL A 124 -2.92 -58.80 -4.15
C VAL A 124 -1.48 -59.20 -4.50
N GLN A 125 -0.67 -59.55 -3.50
CA GLN A 125 0.72 -60.01 -3.70
C GLN A 125 0.78 -61.32 -4.48
N LEU A 126 -0.15 -62.24 -4.24
CA LEU A 126 -0.26 -63.52 -4.94
C LEU A 126 -0.89 -63.42 -6.35
N GLY A 127 -1.15 -62.21 -6.84
CA GLY A 127 -1.65 -62.01 -8.20
C GLY A 127 -3.16 -62.26 -8.33
N GLY A 128 -3.95 -61.99 -7.29
CA GLY A 128 -5.42 -62.11 -7.37
C GLY A 128 -6.12 -61.06 -8.23
N LEU A 129 -5.48 -59.93 -8.56
CA LEU A 129 -6.12 -58.86 -9.33
C LEU A 129 -6.45 -59.25 -10.79
N PRO A 130 -5.53 -59.80 -11.61
CA PRO A 130 -5.84 -60.19 -12.99
C PRO A 130 -7.05 -61.13 -13.17
N PRO A 131 -7.22 -62.23 -12.41
CA PRO A 131 -8.41 -63.07 -12.55
C PRO A 131 -9.69 -62.35 -12.12
N LEU A 132 -9.67 -61.55 -11.05
CA LEU A 132 -10.83 -60.73 -10.64
C LEU A 132 -11.23 -59.71 -11.72
N ILE A 133 -10.25 -59.05 -12.36
CA ILE A 133 -10.49 -58.10 -13.46
C ILE A 133 -11.12 -58.79 -14.67
N ARG A 134 -10.69 -60.02 -14.98
CA ARG A 134 -11.30 -60.83 -16.04
C ARG A 134 -12.75 -61.17 -15.71
N GLN A 135 -13.03 -61.54 -14.46
CA GLN A 135 -14.37 -61.89 -14.00
C GLN A 135 -15.32 -60.68 -13.94
N MET A 136 -14.82 -59.47 -13.68
CA MET A 136 -15.59 -58.23 -13.86
C MET A 136 -16.16 -58.07 -15.28
N MET A 137 -15.54 -58.72 -16.27
CA MET A 137 -15.98 -58.69 -17.66
C MET A 137 -16.86 -59.90 -18.05
N SER A 138 -17.18 -60.77 -17.09
CA SER A 138 -18.07 -61.92 -17.30
C SER A 138 -19.47 -61.47 -17.70
N PRO A 139 -20.20 -62.21 -18.56
CA PRO A 139 -21.61 -61.95 -18.83
C PRO A 139 -22.52 -62.31 -17.64
N ASN A 140 -22.03 -63.06 -16.65
CA ASN A 140 -22.79 -63.46 -15.47
C ASN A 140 -22.73 -62.37 -14.39
N VAL A 141 -23.91 -61.87 -14.00
CA VAL A 141 -24.05 -60.77 -13.03
C VAL A 141 -23.58 -61.15 -11.62
N GLU A 142 -23.77 -62.40 -11.17
CA GLU A 142 -23.30 -62.85 -9.85
C GLU A 142 -21.77 -62.89 -9.80
N VAL A 143 -21.13 -63.39 -10.86
CA VAL A 143 -19.66 -63.38 -11.00
C VAL A 143 -19.13 -61.95 -10.99
N GLN A 144 -19.77 -61.03 -11.74
CA GLN A 144 -19.42 -59.60 -11.70
C GLN A 144 -19.58 -59.03 -10.28
N CYS A 145 -20.70 -59.30 -9.62
CA CYS A 145 -21.00 -58.79 -8.29
C CYS A 145 -19.95 -59.21 -7.25
N ASN A 146 -19.60 -60.50 -7.24
CA ASN A 146 -18.61 -61.06 -6.30
C ASN A 146 -17.20 -60.55 -6.62
N ALA A 147 -16.80 -60.52 -7.90
CA ALA A 147 -15.48 -60.04 -8.30
C ALA A 147 -15.28 -58.55 -7.96
N VAL A 148 -16.28 -57.71 -8.25
CA VAL A 148 -16.24 -56.28 -7.89
C VAL A 148 -16.26 -56.12 -6.37
N GLY A 149 -17.11 -56.86 -5.64
CA GLY A 149 -17.17 -56.80 -4.19
C GLY A 149 -15.84 -57.17 -3.52
N CYS A 150 -15.16 -58.19 -4.04
CA CYS A 150 -13.80 -58.54 -3.62
C CYS A 150 -12.84 -57.37 -3.85
N ILE A 151 -12.82 -56.75 -5.05
CA ILE A 151 -11.99 -55.58 -5.32
C ILE A 151 -12.33 -54.40 -4.41
N THR A 152 -13.61 -54.16 -4.11
CA THR A 152 -14.04 -53.12 -3.16
C THR A 152 -13.42 -53.34 -1.78
N ASN A 153 -13.46 -54.58 -1.27
CA ASN A 153 -12.85 -54.95 0.00
C ASN A 153 -11.32 -54.78 -0.02
N LEU A 154 -10.66 -55.25 -1.09
CA LEU A 154 -9.21 -55.12 -1.27
C LEU A 154 -8.76 -53.64 -1.33
N ALA A 155 -9.58 -52.77 -1.93
CA ALA A 155 -9.31 -51.33 -2.06
C ALA A 155 -9.43 -50.55 -0.75
N THR A 156 -9.93 -51.17 0.34
CA THR A 156 -9.94 -50.51 1.66
C THR A 156 -8.56 -50.42 2.30
N HIS A 157 -7.58 -51.22 1.84
CA HIS A 157 -6.21 -51.21 2.36
C HIS A 157 -5.30 -50.27 1.54
N GLU A 158 -4.57 -49.37 2.20
CA GLU A 158 -3.75 -48.35 1.52
C GLU A 158 -2.72 -48.94 0.53
N ASP A 159 -1.94 -49.95 0.95
CA ASP A 159 -0.92 -50.61 0.09
C ASP A 159 -1.46 -51.21 -1.20
N ASN A 160 -2.76 -51.53 -1.23
CA ASN A 160 -3.40 -52.15 -2.38
C ASN A 160 -3.91 -51.12 -3.38
N LYS A 161 -4.33 -49.94 -2.95
CA LYS A 161 -4.98 -48.95 -3.82
C LYS A 161 -4.11 -48.60 -5.03
N ALA A 162 -2.83 -48.29 -4.82
CA ALA A 162 -1.92 -47.99 -5.93
C ALA A 162 -1.71 -49.17 -6.89
N LYS A 163 -1.73 -50.42 -6.39
CA LYS A 163 -1.63 -51.62 -7.21
C LYS A 163 -2.90 -51.85 -8.02
N ILE A 164 -4.07 -51.61 -7.42
CA ILE A 164 -5.38 -51.70 -8.08
C ILE A 164 -5.53 -50.62 -9.17
N ALA A 165 -5.06 -49.40 -8.92
CA ALA A 165 -5.11 -48.34 -9.93
C ALA A 165 -4.29 -48.70 -11.18
N ARG A 166 -3.09 -49.26 -10.97
CA ARG A 166 -2.17 -49.66 -12.05
C ARG A 166 -2.48 -51.00 -12.71
N SER A 167 -3.39 -51.81 -12.15
CA SER A 167 -3.73 -53.13 -12.70
C SER A 167 -4.70 -53.08 -13.89
N GLY A 168 -5.21 -51.90 -14.24
CA GLY A 168 -6.24 -51.72 -15.27
C GLY A 168 -7.67 -51.96 -14.78
N ALA A 169 -7.88 -52.16 -13.48
CA ALA A 169 -9.20 -52.41 -12.88
C ALA A 169 -10.18 -51.23 -13.00
N LEU A 170 -9.68 -49.98 -13.07
CA LEU A 170 -10.51 -48.78 -13.03
C LEU A 170 -11.46 -48.64 -14.22
N GLY A 171 -11.05 -49.08 -15.41
CA GLY A 171 -11.90 -49.08 -16.61
C GLY A 171 -13.13 -49.99 -16.48
N PRO A 172 -12.95 -51.28 -16.17
CA PRO A 172 -14.04 -52.20 -15.83
C PRO A 172 -14.93 -51.70 -14.68
N LEU A 173 -14.36 -51.21 -13.58
CA LEU A 173 -15.13 -50.65 -12.46
C LEU A 173 -16.02 -49.48 -12.89
N THR A 174 -15.47 -48.56 -13.69
CA THR A 174 -16.22 -47.41 -14.25
C THR A 174 -17.38 -47.86 -15.14
N ARG A 175 -17.21 -48.96 -15.88
CA ARG A 175 -18.28 -49.55 -16.70
C ARG A 175 -19.36 -50.20 -15.83
N LEU A 176 -18.96 -50.98 -14.84
CA LEU A 176 -19.88 -51.70 -13.95
C LEU A 176 -20.63 -50.78 -12.99
N ALA A 177 -20.14 -49.58 -12.71
CA ALA A 177 -20.90 -48.54 -12.04
C ALA A 177 -22.18 -48.14 -12.80
N LYS A 178 -22.28 -48.43 -14.10
CA LYS A 178 -23.51 -48.25 -14.90
C LYS A 178 -24.39 -49.50 -14.98
N SER A 179 -24.09 -50.54 -14.21
CA SER A 179 -24.89 -51.76 -14.19
C SER A 179 -26.34 -51.48 -13.77
N LYS A 180 -27.27 -52.27 -14.31
CA LYS A 180 -28.67 -52.26 -13.86
C LYS A 180 -28.88 -53.06 -12.58
N ASP A 181 -27.94 -53.95 -12.24
CA ASP A 181 -27.94 -54.66 -10.96
C ASP A 181 -27.40 -53.73 -9.87
N MET A 182 -28.22 -53.48 -8.86
CA MET A 182 -27.92 -52.53 -7.80
C MET A 182 -26.74 -52.98 -6.92
N ARG A 183 -26.54 -54.30 -6.72
CA ARG A 183 -25.41 -54.83 -5.93
C ARG A 183 -24.10 -54.57 -6.67
N VAL A 184 -24.07 -54.85 -7.98
CA VAL A 184 -22.91 -54.56 -8.84
C VAL A 184 -22.60 -53.07 -8.84
N GLN A 185 -23.63 -52.21 -9.00
CA GLN A 185 -23.46 -50.77 -9.02
C GLN A 185 -22.94 -50.23 -7.67
N ARG A 186 -23.49 -50.68 -6.53
CA ARG A 186 -23.00 -50.32 -5.19
C ARG A 186 -21.55 -50.75 -4.98
N ASN A 187 -21.20 -52.00 -5.30
CA ASN A 187 -19.83 -52.49 -5.16
C ASN A 187 -18.88 -51.67 -6.05
N ALA A 188 -19.25 -51.41 -7.30
CA ALA A 188 -18.41 -50.68 -8.25
C ALA A 188 -18.18 -49.23 -7.80
N THR A 189 -19.24 -48.52 -7.39
CA THR A 189 -19.13 -47.14 -6.89
C THR A 189 -18.39 -47.06 -5.55
N GLY A 190 -18.57 -48.03 -4.65
CA GLY A 190 -17.79 -48.16 -3.42
C GLY A 190 -16.30 -48.40 -3.70
N ALA A 191 -15.96 -49.24 -4.68
CA ALA A 191 -14.58 -49.41 -5.12
C ALA A 191 -14.01 -48.11 -5.67
N LEU A 192 -14.74 -47.41 -6.56
CA LEU A 192 -14.31 -46.12 -7.11
C LEU A 192 -14.09 -45.08 -6.00
N LEU A 193 -14.96 -45.03 -4.99
CA LEU A 193 -14.77 -44.17 -3.81
C LEU A 193 -13.45 -44.51 -3.09
N ASN A 194 -13.20 -45.77 -2.76
CA ASN A 194 -11.99 -46.19 -2.05
C ASN A 194 -10.70 -45.78 -2.81
N MET A 195 -10.78 -45.67 -4.14
CA MET A 195 -9.70 -45.23 -5.01
C MET A 195 -9.50 -43.70 -5.04
N THR A 196 -10.28 -42.89 -4.34
CA THR A 196 -10.14 -41.41 -4.36
C THR A 196 -9.27 -40.83 -3.25
N HIS A 197 -8.72 -41.66 -2.35
CA HIS A 197 -8.03 -41.15 -1.15
C HIS A 197 -6.61 -40.61 -1.40
N SER A 198 -5.97 -40.94 -2.53
CA SER A 198 -4.64 -40.40 -2.89
C SER A 198 -4.65 -39.71 -4.25
N ASP A 199 -3.77 -38.71 -4.39
CA ASP A 199 -3.66 -37.85 -5.57
C ASP A 199 -3.44 -38.65 -6.86
N ASP A 200 -2.47 -39.57 -6.86
CA ASP A 200 -2.18 -40.44 -8.03
C ASP A 200 -3.40 -41.28 -8.42
N ASN A 201 -4.07 -41.91 -7.45
CA ASN A 201 -5.25 -42.73 -7.75
C ASN A 201 -6.42 -41.89 -8.28
N ARG A 202 -6.61 -40.66 -7.78
CA ARG A 202 -7.59 -39.72 -8.33
C ARG A 202 -7.28 -39.41 -9.79
N GLN A 203 -6.02 -39.13 -10.13
CA GLN A 203 -5.61 -38.87 -11.52
C GLN A 203 -5.83 -40.08 -12.44
N GLN A 204 -5.52 -41.30 -11.96
CA GLN A 204 -5.79 -42.55 -12.70
C GLN A 204 -7.30 -42.74 -12.93
N LEU A 205 -8.12 -42.47 -11.92
CA LEU A 205 -9.58 -42.59 -11.99
C LEU A 205 -10.20 -41.56 -12.95
N VAL A 206 -9.69 -40.32 -12.95
CA VAL A 206 -10.08 -39.30 -13.93
C VAL A 206 -9.68 -39.73 -15.35
N SER A 207 -8.47 -40.27 -15.53
CA SER A 207 -7.97 -40.78 -16.81
C SER A 207 -8.78 -41.98 -17.32
N ALA A 208 -9.31 -42.80 -16.42
CA ALA A 208 -10.21 -43.92 -16.73
C ALA A 208 -11.64 -43.47 -17.13
N GLY A 209 -11.93 -42.16 -17.12
CA GLY A 209 -13.22 -41.62 -17.54
C GLY A 209 -14.33 -41.80 -16.50
N ALA A 210 -14.00 -41.86 -15.21
CA ALA A 210 -14.98 -42.08 -14.15
C ALA A 210 -15.86 -40.85 -13.86
N ILE A 211 -15.36 -39.62 -14.07
CA ILE A 211 -16.09 -38.37 -13.75
C ILE A 211 -17.52 -38.36 -14.32
N PRO A 212 -17.76 -38.52 -15.64
CA PRO A 212 -19.12 -38.45 -16.20
C PRO A 212 -20.06 -39.51 -15.63
N VAL A 213 -19.51 -40.67 -15.24
CA VAL A 213 -20.26 -41.75 -14.62
C VAL A 213 -20.71 -41.36 -13.23
N LEU A 214 -19.77 -40.91 -12.39
CA LEU A 214 -20.07 -40.47 -11.02
C LEU A 214 -21.08 -39.31 -11.01
N VAL A 215 -20.94 -38.34 -11.92
CA VAL A 215 -21.88 -37.21 -12.04
C VAL A 215 -23.28 -37.69 -12.45
N SER A 216 -23.38 -38.63 -13.39
CA SER A 216 -24.67 -39.20 -13.80
C SER A 216 -25.36 -39.98 -12.68
N LEU A 217 -24.60 -40.56 -11.76
CA LEU A 217 -25.11 -41.36 -10.64
C LEU A 217 -25.50 -40.54 -9.41
N LEU A 218 -25.23 -39.23 -9.41
CA LEU A 218 -25.77 -38.31 -8.39
C LEU A 218 -27.31 -38.31 -8.37
N SER A 219 -27.97 -38.59 -9.49
CA SER A 219 -29.43 -38.74 -9.57
C SER A 219 -29.92 -40.17 -9.31
N SER A 220 -29.09 -41.07 -8.78
CA SER A 220 -29.53 -42.42 -8.39
C SER A 220 -30.63 -42.35 -7.31
N HIS A 221 -31.56 -43.30 -7.30
CA HIS A 221 -32.56 -43.41 -6.23
C HIS A 221 -31.99 -44.18 -5.02
N ASP A 222 -30.81 -44.76 -5.16
CA ASP A 222 -30.15 -45.54 -4.13
C ASP A 222 -29.26 -44.63 -3.25
N PRO A 223 -29.54 -44.51 -1.94
CA PRO A 223 -28.80 -43.61 -1.05
C PRO A 223 -27.31 -43.94 -0.95
N ASP A 224 -26.94 -45.22 -1.00
CA ASP A 224 -25.53 -45.64 -0.90
C ASP A 224 -24.77 -45.28 -2.18
N VAL A 225 -25.34 -45.54 -3.35
CA VAL A 225 -24.76 -45.11 -4.64
C VAL A 225 -24.62 -43.59 -4.69
N GLN A 226 -25.67 -42.84 -4.31
CA GLN A 226 -25.59 -41.37 -4.24
C GLN A 226 -24.48 -40.92 -3.30
N TYR A 227 -24.39 -41.50 -2.10
CA TYR A 227 -23.37 -41.19 -1.12
C TYR A 227 -21.97 -41.48 -1.68
N TYR A 228 -21.72 -42.68 -2.20
CA TYR A 228 -20.41 -43.05 -2.75
C TYR A 228 -19.98 -42.15 -3.89
N CYS A 229 -20.90 -41.84 -4.82
CA CYS A 229 -20.60 -40.95 -5.94
C CYS A 229 -20.32 -39.52 -5.49
N THR A 230 -21.11 -39.02 -4.52
CA THR A 230 -20.93 -37.66 -3.98
C THR A 230 -19.60 -37.56 -3.22
N THR A 231 -19.25 -38.56 -2.41
CA THR A 231 -17.97 -38.60 -1.68
C THR A 231 -16.79 -38.72 -2.65
N ALA A 232 -16.89 -39.58 -3.67
CA ALA A 232 -15.85 -39.71 -4.68
C ALA A 232 -15.61 -38.39 -5.42
N LEU A 233 -16.68 -37.69 -5.84
CA LEU A 233 -16.57 -36.39 -6.49
C LEU A 233 -16.03 -35.30 -5.54
N SER A 234 -16.43 -35.33 -4.27
CA SER A 234 -15.90 -34.44 -3.23
C SER A 234 -14.38 -34.59 -3.09
N ASN A 235 -13.88 -35.83 -3.07
CA ASN A 235 -12.44 -36.13 -2.98
C ASN A 235 -11.72 -35.76 -4.28
N ILE A 236 -12.32 -35.99 -5.45
CA ILE A 236 -11.79 -35.54 -6.75
C ILE A 236 -11.65 -34.01 -6.81
N ALA A 237 -12.60 -33.27 -6.22
CA ALA A 237 -12.60 -31.81 -6.20
C ALA A 237 -11.53 -31.17 -5.30
N VAL A 238 -10.81 -31.97 -4.49
CA VAL A 238 -9.66 -31.47 -3.70
C VAL A 238 -8.55 -30.96 -4.62
N ASP A 239 -8.34 -31.59 -5.78
CA ASP A 239 -7.27 -31.23 -6.72
C ASP A 239 -7.70 -30.10 -7.66
N ALA A 240 -6.88 -29.03 -7.74
CA ALA A 240 -7.15 -27.90 -8.63
C ALA A 240 -7.25 -28.29 -10.12
N ALA A 241 -6.43 -29.24 -10.58
CA ALA A 241 -6.49 -29.74 -11.97
C ALA A 241 -7.83 -30.44 -12.27
N ASN A 242 -8.35 -31.20 -11.31
CA ASN A 242 -9.62 -31.91 -11.45
C ASN A 242 -10.80 -30.93 -11.41
N ARG A 243 -10.77 -29.90 -10.56
CA ARG A 243 -11.80 -28.84 -10.58
C ARG A 243 -11.88 -28.13 -11.92
N LYS A 244 -10.75 -27.78 -12.53
CA LYS A 244 -10.71 -27.22 -13.89
C LYS A 244 -11.33 -28.17 -14.91
N LYS A 245 -11.06 -29.47 -14.81
CA LYS A 245 -11.64 -30.47 -15.71
C LYS A 245 -13.15 -30.59 -15.53
N LEU A 246 -13.63 -30.72 -14.29
CA LEU A 246 -15.06 -30.75 -13.95
C LEU A 246 -15.79 -29.52 -14.49
N ALA A 247 -15.17 -28.34 -14.39
CA ALA A 247 -15.74 -27.07 -14.85
C ALA A 247 -15.89 -26.98 -16.37
N GLN A 248 -15.14 -27.80 -17.12
CA GLN A 248 -15.17 -27.88 -18.58
C GLN A 248 -16.11 -28.98 -19.07
N THR A 249 -16.17 -30.11 -18.37
CA THR A 249 -16.88 -31.31 -18.85
C THR A 249 -18.27 -31.49 -18.25
N GLU A 250 -18.52 -30.99 -17.05
CA GLU A 250 -19.74 -31.31 -16.27
C GLU A 250 -20.50 -30.05 -15.82
N PRO A 251 -21.14 -29.31 -16.74
CA PRO A 251 -21.81 -28.03 -16.43
C PRO A 251 -23.05 -28.17 -15.53
N ARG A 252 -23.57 -29.38 -15.33
CA ARG A 252 -24.71 -29.65 -14.43
C ARG A 252 -24.29 -30.11 -13.03
N LEU A 253 -23.00 -30.27 -12.77
CA LEU A 253 -22.49 -30.80 -11.50
C LEU A 253 -22.98 -29.98 -10.31
N VAL A 254 -22.82 -28.66 -10.37
CA VAL A 254 -23.21 -27.76 -9.28
C VAL A 254 -24.70 -27.86 -9.00
N HIS A 255 -25.54 -27.86 -10.04
CA HIS A 255 -26.99 -28.00 -9.89
C HIS A 255 -27.37 -29.33 -9.23
N SER A 256 -26.76 -30.44 -9.63
CA SER A 256 -26.99 -31.76 -9.03
C SER A 256 -26.58 -31.78 -7.55
N LEU A 257 -25.42 -31.23 -7.20
CA LEU A 257 -24.96 -31.17 -5.81
C LEU A 257 -25.85 -30.25 -4.95
N VAL A 258 -26.31 -29.12 -5.49
CA VAL A 258 -27.27 -28.24 -4.80
C VAL A 258 -28.57 -28.97 -4.50
N HIS A 259 -29.10 -29.75 -5.46
CA HIS A 259 -30.29 -30.57 -5.23
C HIS A 259 -30.07 -31.65 -4.14
N LEU A 260 -28.87 -32.23 -4.09
CA LEU A 260 -28.54 -33.25 -3.09
C LEU A 260 -28.44 -32.72 -1.65
N MET A 261 -28.25 -31.42 -1.46
CA MET A 261 -28.35 -30.80 -0.11
C MET A 261 -29.77 -30.89 0.48
N ASP A 262 -30.79 -31.13 -0.35
CA ASP A 262 -32.17 -31.40 0.09
C ASP A 262 -32.52 -32.90 0.11
N SER A 263 -31.53 -33.80 -0.05
CA SER A 263 -31.73 -35.26 0.08
C SER A 263 -32.34 -35.62 1.44
N SER A 264 -33.09 -36.72 1.51
CA SER A 264 -33.59 -37.27 2.78
C SER A 264 -32.49 -37.88 3.65
N SER A 265 -31.31 -38.15 3.08
CA SER A 265 -30.17 -38.72 3.80
C SER A 265 -29.20 -37.64 4.27
N ALA A 266 -29.09 -37.46 5.59
CA ALA A 266 -28.15 -36.51 6.19
C ALA A 266 -26.69 -36.74 5.76
N LYS A 267 -26.27 -38.00 5.52
CA LYS A 267 -24.92 -38.30 5.02
C LYS A 267 -24.70 -37.76 3.60
N VAL A 268 -25.72 -37.84 2.74
CA VAL A 268 -25.67 -37.30 1.38
C VAL A 268 -25.69 -35.77 1.41
N GLN A 269 -26.54 -35.16 2.25
CA GLN A 269 -26.57 -33.71 2.43
C GLN A 269 -25.20 -33.16 2.85
N CYS A 270 -24.59 -33.76 3.88
CA CYS A 270 -23.26 -33.39 4.37
C CYS A 270 -22.22 -33.47 3.25
N GLN A 271 -22.20 -34.59 2.53
CA GLN A 271 -21.21 -34.79 1.48
C GLN A 271 -21.42 -33.87 0.27
N ALA A 272 -22.67 -33.53 -0.06
CA ALA A 272 -22.97 -32.57 -1.11
C ALA A 272 -22.45 -31.18 -0.75
N ALA A 273 -22.65 -30.72 0.48
CA ALA A 273 -22.10 -29.46 0.98
C ALA A 273 -20.56 -29.48 1.00
N LEU A 274 -19.92 -30.59 1.40
CA LEU A 274 -18.46 -30.75 1.35
C LEU A 274 -17.91 -30.76 -0.09
N ALA A 275 -18.60 -31.40 -1.04
CA ALA A 275 -18.23 -31.37 -2.43
C ALA A 275 -18.30 -29.94 -2.99
N LEU A 276 -19.38 -29.21 -2.67
CA LEU A 276 -19.54 -27.80 -3.04
C LEU A 276 -18.49 -26.91 -2.39
N ARG A 277 -18.13 -27.14 -1.12
CA ARG A 277 -17.02 -26.46 -0.44
C ARG A 277 -15.70 -26.63 -1.20
N ASN A 278 -15.36 -27.87 -1.57
CA ASN A 278 -14.12 -28.19 -2.28
C ASN A 278 -14.11 -27.54 -3.67
N LEU A 279 -15.25 -27.55 -4.38
CA LEU A 279 -15.39 -26.84 -5.65
C LEU A 279 -15.22 -25.32 -5.46
N ALA A 280 -15.83 -24.74 -4.43
CA ALA A 280 -15.77 -23.32 -4.08
C ALA A 280 -14.37 -22.84 -3.65
N SER A 281 -13.35 -23.71 -3.62
CA SER A 281 -11.95 -23.27 -3.58
C SER A 281 -11.54 -22.50 -4.85
N ASP A 282 -12.28 -22.63 -5.95
CA ASP A 282 -12.08 -21.81 -7.16
C ASP A 282 -13.19 -20.77 -7.33
N GLU A 283 -12.81 -19.53 -7.69
CA GLU A 283 -13.69 -18.39 -7.92
C GLU A 283 -14.88 -18.68 -8.84
N LYS A 284 -14.66 -19.42 -9.94
CA LYS A 284 -15.74 -19.79 -10.87
C LYS A 284 -16.89 -20.50 -10.15
N TYR A 285 -16.56 -21.43 -9.27
CA TYR A 285 -17.56 -22.20 -8.53
C TYR A 285 -18.20 -21.39 -7.41
N GLN A 286 -17.47 -20.46 -6.77
CA GLN A 286 -18.05 -19.55 -5.78
C GLN A 286 -19.25 -18.79 -6.37
N LEU A 287 -19.12 -18.28 -7.60
CA LEU A 287 -20.22 -17.62 -8.32
C LEU A 287 -21.29 -18.60 -8.81
N GLU A 288 -20.88 -19.74 -9.36
CA GLU A 288 -21.80 -20.72 -9.95
C GLU A 288 -22.75 -21.35 -8.93
N ILE A 289 -22.28 -21.58 -7.70
CA ILE A 289 -23.11 -22.11 -6.61
C ILE A 289 -24.23 -21.14 -6.24
N VAL A 290 -23.92 -19.85 -6.14
CA VAL A 290 -24.92 -18.81 -5.87
C VAL A 290 -25.92 -18.70 -7.03
N ARG A 291 -25.43 -18.69 -8.28
CA ARG A 291 -26.28 -18.68 -9.49
C ARG A 291 -27.20 -19.90 -9.58
N SER A 292 -26.73 -21.05 -9.06
CA SER A 292 -27.50 -22.31 -9.01
C SER A 292 -28.46 -22.39 -7.82
N LYS A 293 -28.70 -21.29 -7.10
CA LYS A 293 -29.57 -21.22 -5.91
C LYS A 293 -29.08 -22.11 -4.77
N GLY A 294 -27.77 -22.20 -4.55
CA GLY A 294 -27.18 -22.95 -3.44
C GLY A 294 -27.37 -22.33 -2.05
N LEU A 295 -27.67 -21.02 -1.96
CA LEU A 295 -27.79 -20.31 -0.68
C LEU A 295 -28.95 -20.80 0.21
N PRO A 296 -30.20 -20.95 -0.27
CA PRO A 296 -31.30 -21.43 0.57
C PRO A 296 -31.08 -22.81 1.22
N PRO A 297 -30.64 -23.87 0.51
CA PRO A 297 -30.37 -25.16 1.15
C PRO A 297 -29.18 -25.09 2.11
N LEU A 298 -28.13 -24.30 1.81
CA LEU A 298 -27.03 -24.08 2.75
C LEU A 298 -27.49 -23.44 4.06
N LEU A 299 -28.38 -22.45 4.00
CA LEU A 299 -28.95 -21.80 5.18
C LEU A 299 -29.73 -22.80 6.05
N LYS A 300 -30.53 -23.65 5.42
CA LYS A 300 -31.28 -24.71 6.10
C LYS A 300 -30.35 -25.72 6.79
N LEU A 301 -29.25 -26.12 6.14
CA LEU A 301 -28.26 -27.02 6.73
C LEU A 301 -27.48 -26.36 7.88
N LEU A 302 -27.19 -25.07 7.76
CA LEU A 302 -26.52 -24.27 8.80
C LEU A 302 -27.37 -24.16 10.08
N GLN A 303 -28.69 -24.22 9.95
CA GLN A 303 -29.65 -24.21 11.06
C GLN A 303 -30.09 -25.62 11.52
N ALA A 304 -29.45 -26.68 11.01
CA ALA A 304 -29.78 -28.05 11.41
C ALA A 304 -29.33 -28.36 12.85
N SER A 305 -29.97 -29.34 13.49
CA SER A 305 -29.57 -29.82 14.82
C SER A 305 -28.33 -30.72 14.81
N LEU A 306 -27.95 -31.24 13.64
CA LEU A 306 -26.84 -32.18 13.49
C LEU A 306 -25.54 -31.42 13.16
N LEU A 307 -24.58 -31.41 14.09
CA LEU A 307 -23.32 -30.68 13.95
C LEU A 307 -22.54 -30.95 12.65
N PRO A 308 -22.41 -32.21 12.16
CA PRO A 308 -21.82 -32.46 10.84
C PRO A 308 -22.45 -31.68 9.68
N LEU A 309 -23.77 -31.48 9.68
CA LEU A 309 -24.43 -30.68 8.64
C LEU A 309 -24.08 -29.20 8.78
N VAL A 310 -24.15 -28.68 10.02
CA VAL A 310 -23.77 -27.30 10.33
C VAL A 310 -22.33 -27.03 9.90
N LEU A 311 -21.39 -27.90 10.27
CA LEU A 311 -19.97 -27.79 9.91
C LEU A 311 -19.77 -27.80 8.39
N SER A 312 -20.39 -28.74 7.68
CA SER A 312 -20.28 -28.82 6.22
C SER A 312 -20.85 -27.57 5.52
N ALA A 313 -21.96 -27.03 6.02
CA ALA A 313 -22.62 -25.85 5.47
C ALA A 313 -21.84 -24.57 5.76
N VAL A 314 -21.39 -24.37 7.00
CA VAL A 314 -20.62 -23.17 7.40
C VAL A 314 -19.24 -23.13 6.71
N ALA A 315 -18.60 -24.29 6.53
CA ALA A 315 -17.35 -24.37 5.77
C ALA A 315 -17.58 -24.07 4.27
N CYS A 316 -18.71 -24.52 3.70
CA CYS A 316 -19.07 -24.24 2.32
C CYS A 316 -19.36 -22.74 2.10
N ILE A 317 -20.20 -22.13 2.94
CA ILE A 317 -20.55 -20.71 2.81
C ILE A 317 -19.33 -19.80 3.04
N ARG A 318 -18.39 -20.18 3.91
CA ARG A 318 -17.11 -19.47 4.06
C ARG A 318 -16.34 -19.39 2.75
N ASN A 319 -16.24 -20.50 2.01
CA ASN A 319 -15.52 -20.50 0.72
C ASN A 319 -16.29 -19.69 -0.34
N ILE A 320 -17.62 -19.75 -0.34
CA ILE A 320 -18.47 -18.97 -1.26
C ILE A 320 -18.36 -17.46 -0.98
N SER A 321 -18.22 -17.06 0.30
CA SER A 321 -18.15 -15.67 0.73
C SER A 321 -16.82 -14.99 0.42
N ILE A 322 -15.78 -15.73 0.03
CA ILE A 322 -14.49 -15.16 -0.41
C ILE A 322 -14.70 -14.22 -1.61
N HIS A 323 -15.67 -14.49 -2.47
CA HIS A 323 -15.93 -13.67 -3.65
C HIS A 323 -16.73 -12.40 -3.30
N PRO A 324 -16.24 -11.18 -3.62
CA PRO A 324 -16.95 -9.93 -3.28
C PRO A 324 -18.37 -9.82 -3.86
N LEU A 325 -18.60 -10.29 -5.09
CA LEU A 325 -19.95 -10.29 -5.69
C LEU A 325 -20.98 -11.18 -4.95
N ASN A 326 -20.53 -12.07 -4.06
CA ASN A 326 -21.42 -12.92 -3.27
C ASN A 326 -21.78 -12.30 -1.92
N GLU A 327 -21.14 -11.21 -1.49
CA GLU A 327 -21.40 -10.60 -0.18
C GLU A 327 -22.88 -10.23 0.00
N SER A 328 -23.41 -9.37 -0.87
CA SER A 328 -24.81 -8.93 -0.79
C SER A 328 -25.81 -10.08 -0.99
N PRO A 329 -25.67 -10.99 -1.99
CA PRO A 329 -26.53 -12.17 -2.10
C PRO A 329 -26.59 -13.04 -0.84
N ILE A 330 -25.47 -13.22 -0.13
CA ILE A 330 -25.43 -14.00 1.12
C ILE A 330 -26.13 -13.25 2.25
N ILE A 331 -25.92 -11.94 2.36
CA ILE A 331 -26.60 -11.09 3.35
C ILE A 331 -28.11 -11.08 3.11
N ASP A 332 -28.53 -10.82 1.87
CA ASP A 332 -29.95 -10.77 1.46
C ASP A 332 -30.65 -12.12 1.64
N ALA A 333 -29.91 -13.23 1.58
CA ALA A 333 -30.42 -14.56 1.88
C ALA A 333 -30.60 -14.83 3.39
N GLY A 334 -30.18 -13.93 4.28
CA GLY A 334 -30.44 -14.01 5.72
C GLY A 334 -29.39 -14.75 6.55
N PHE A 335 -28.14 -14.84 6.08
CA PHE A 335 -27.08 -15.60 6.75
C PHE A 335 -26.50 -14.92 8.02
N LEU A 336 -26.62 -13.59 8.16
CA LEU A 336 -25.93 -12.85 9.21
C LEU A 336 -26.27 -13.34 10.63
N LYS A 337 -27.56 -13.36 10.98
CA LYS A 337 -27.99 -13.75 12.34
C LYS A 337 -27.64 -15.21 12.67
N PRO A 338 -27.90 -16.20 11.79
CA PRO A 338 -27.45 -17.58 12.01
C PRO A 338 -25.93 -17.72 12.18
N LEU A 339 -25.11 -16.99 11.40
CA LEU A 339 -23.66 -17.00 11.56
C LEU A 339 -23.23 -16.43 12.92
N VAL A 340 -23.86 -15.34 13.38
CA VAL A 340 -23.61 -14.78 14.72
C VAL A 340 -24.00 -15.75 15.83
N ASP A 341 -25.11 -16.47 15.67
CA ASP A 341 -25.57 -17.46 16.65
C ASP A 341 -24.59 -18.65 16.76
N LEU A 342 -24.01 -19.09 15.63
CA LEU A 342 -22.99 -20.14 15.61
C LEU A 342 -21.68 -19.77 16.32
N LEU A 343 -21.39 -18.49 16.54
CA LEU A 343 -20.25 -18.10 17.37
C LEU A 343 -20.41 -18.60 18.81
N GLY A 344 -21.64 -18.86 19.27
CA GLY A 344 -21.94 -19.45 20.58
C GLY A 344 -21.69 -20.96 20.68
N THR A 345 -21.31 -21.65 19.60
CA THR A 345 -21.05 -23.10 19.60
C THR A 345 -19.65 -23.41 20.14
N THR A 346 -19.43 -23.16 21.44
CA THR A 346 -18.11 -23.25 22.09
C THR A 346 -17.53 -24.66 22.17
N GLU A 347 -18.33 -25.70 21.90
CA GLU A 347 -17.87 -27.09 21.87
C GLU A 347 -17.16 -27.46 20.55
N ASN A 348 -17.23 -26.61 19.51
CA ASN A 348 -16.63 -26.88 18.21
C ASN A 348 -15.95 -25.63 17.64
N GLU A 349 -14.62 -25.56 17.77
CA GLU A 349 -13.82 -24.43 17.30
C GLU A 349 -13.87 -24.23 15.78
N GLU A 350 -13.99 -25.31 14.98
CA GLU A 350 -14.05 -25.20 13.52
C GLU A 350 -15.32 -24.46 13.06
N ILE A 351 -16.46 -24.72 13.70
CA ILE A 351 -17.72 -24.01 13.42
C ILE A 351 -17.56 -22.53 13.74
N GLN A 352 -17.00 -22.20 14.91
CA GLN A 352 -16.77 -20.81 15.32
C GLN A 352 -15.86 -20.09 14.32
N CYS A 353 -14.70 -20.69 13.99
CA CYS A 353 -13.75 -20.17 13.01
C CYS A 353 -14.41 -19.93 11.65
N HIS A 354 -15.14 -20.91 11.11
CA HIS A 354 -15.79 -20.74 9.81
C HIS A 354 -16.90 -19.67 9.84
N ALA A 355 -17.67 -19.59 10.93
CA ALA A 355 -18.72 -18.59 11.07
C ALA A 355 -18.15 -17.17 11.10
N ILE A 356 -17.15 -16.90 11.95
CA ILE A 356 -16.57 -15.55 12.06
C ILE A 356 -15.77 -15.16 10.81
N SER A 357 -15.08 -16.13 10.18
CA SER A 357 -14.37 -15.90 8.91
C SER A 357 -15.34 -15.54 7.79
N THR A 358 -16.53 -16.16 7.79
CA THR A 358 -17.61 -15.80 6.86
C THR A 358 -18.08 -14.36 7.12
N LEU A 359 -18.35 -13.98 8.36
CA LEU A 359 -18.75 -12.61 8.73
C LEU A 359 -17.69 -11.57 8.34
N ARG A 360 -16.40 -11.88 8.53
CA ARG A 360 -15.27 -11.05 8.10
C ARG A 360 -15.29 -10.83 6.58
N ASN A 361 -15.45 -11.90 5.80
CA ASN A 361 -15.50 -11.80 4.34
C ASN A 361 -16.69 -10.93 3.88
N LEU A 362 -17.86 -11.09 4.50
CA LEU A 362 -19.04 -10.26 4.19
C LEU A 362 -18.87 -8.79 4.54
N ALA A 363 -17.96 -8.46 5.46
CA ALA A 363 -17.64 -7.10 5.89
C ALA A 363 -16.45 -6.48 5.11
N ALA A 364 -15.79 -7.21 4.21
CA ALA A 364 -14.52 -6.78 3.64
C ALA A 364 -14.65 -5.56 2.70
N SER A 365 -15.62 -5.57 1.79
CA SER A 365 -15.62 -4.62 0.65
C SER A 365 -16.47 -3.36 0.86
N SER A 366 -17.66 -3.47 1.45
CA SER A 366 -18.66 -2.39 1.48
C SER A 366 -19.00 -1.93 2.88
N ASP A 367 -19.03 -0.62 3.14
CA ASP A 367 -19.37 -0.06 4.46
C ASP A 367 -20.83 -0.34 4.86
N ARG A 368 -21.75 -0.34 3.87
CA ARG A 368 -23.13 -0.86 4.09
C ARG A 368 -23.12 -2.28 4.67
N ASN A 369 -22.28 -3.18 4.15
CA ASN A 369 -22.24 -4.56 4.62
C ASN A 369 -21.60 -4.64 6.02
N LYS A 370 -20.54 -3.85 6.28
CA LYS A 370 -19.95 -3.72 7.62
C LYS A 370 -20.99 -3.27 8.65
N GLN A 371 -21.82 -2.29 8.30
CA GLN A 371 -22.92 -1.82 9.15
C GLN A 371 -23.93 -2.95 9.43
N LEU A 372 -24.35 -3.70 8.41
CA LEU A 372 -25.29 -4.82 8.59
C LEU A 372 -24.71 -5.94 9.48
N VAL A 373 -23.41 -6.25 9.34
CA VAL A 373 -22.71 -7.23 10.20
C VAL A 373 -22.67 -6.75 11.65
N LEU A 374 -22.43 -5.46 11.87
CA LEU A 374 -22.46 -4.82 13.19
C LEU A 374 -23.86 -4.88 13.81
N GLU A 375 -24.89 -4.50 13.06
CA GLU A 375 -26.31 -4.52 13.47
C GLU A 375 -26.81 -5.94 13.78
N ALA A 376 -26.26 -6.97 13.11
CA ALA A 376 -26.54 -8.36 13.42
C ALA A 376 -26.00 -8.83 14.80
N GLY A 377 -25.20 -8.00 15.47
CA GLY A 377 -24.65 -8.25 16.80
C GLY A 377 -23.33 -9.02 16.79
N ALA A 378 -22.62 -9.08 15.66
CA ALA A 378 -21.37 -9.83 15.54
C ALA A 378 -20.28 -9.34 16.51
N VAL A 379 -20.12 -8.01 16.64
CA VAL A 379 -19.09 -7.42 17.50
C VAL A 379 -19.38 -7.64 18.98
N GLN A 380 -20.64 -7.49 19.40
CA GLN A 380 -21.03 -7.77 20.79
C GLN A 380 -20.75 -9.24 21.13
N LYS A 381 -21.13 -10.16 20.24
CA LYS A 381 -20.88 -11.59 20.43
C LYS A 381 -19.39 -11.93 20.48
N CYS A 382 -18.55 -11.27 19.67
CA CYS A 382 -17.10 -11.40 19.73
C CYS A 382 -16.55 -10.88 21.06
N LYS A 383 -16.98 -9.69 21.51
CA LYS A 383 -16.58 -9.11 22.80
C LYS A 383 -16.87 -10.07 23.97
N ASP A 384 -18.06 -10.68 23.98
CA ASP A 384 -18.48 -11.56 25.07
C ASP A 384 -17.68 -12.87 25.13
N LEU A 385 -17.10 -13.33 24.01
CA LEU A 385 -16.50 -14.66 23.88
C LEU A 385 -14.98 -14.64 23.73
N VAL A 386 -14.39 -13.61 23.12
CA VAL A 386 -13.01 -13.63 22.61
C VAL A 386 -11.97 -13.95 23.70
N LEU A 387 -12.20 -13.58 24.96
CA LEU A 387 -11.26 -13.87 26.05
C LEU A 387 -11.34 -15.33 26.57
N HIS A 388 -12.32 -16.11 26.13
CA HIS A 388 -12.63 -17.45 26.65
C HIS A 388 -12.69 -18.54 25.58
N VAL A 389 -12.25 -18.24 24.35
CA VAL A 389 -12.20 -19.19 23.22
C VAL A 389 -10.76 -19.57 22.88
N PRO A 390 -10.53 -20.70 22.16
CA PRO A 390 -9.20 -21.10 21.69
C PRO A 390 -8.53 -20.04 20.81
N LEU A 391 -7.19 -20.05 20.76
CA LEU A 391 -6.39 -19.06 20.01
C LEU A 391 -6.74 -18.97 18.52
N SER A 392 -7.13 -20.10 17.92
CA SER A 392 -7.63 -20.19 16.53
C SER A 392 -8.84 -19.27 16.30
N VAL A 393 -9.82 -19.33 17.21
CA VAL A 393 -11.04 -18.53 17.17
C VAL A 393 -10.74 -17.08 17.54
N GLN A 394 -9.85 -16.82 18.50
CA GLN A 394 -9.42 -15.47 18.87
C GLN A 394 -8.80 -14.73 17.68
N SER A 395 -7.94 -15.40 16.91
CA SER A 395 -7.28 -14.83 15.73
C SER A 395 -8.33 -14.37 14.71
N GLU A 396 -9.30 -15.21 14.41
CA GLU A 396 -10.35 -14.86 13.44
C GLU A 396 -11.33 -13.78 13.97
N MET A 397 -11.69 -13.80 15.26
CA MET A 397 -12.52 -12.76 15.88
C MET A 397 -11.86 -11.38 15.86
N THR A 398 -10.58 -11.32 16.23
CA THR A 398 -9.82 -10.06 16.22
C THR A 398 -9.62 -9.54 14.80
N ALA A 399 -9.36 -10.42 13.83
CA ALA A 399 -9.31 -10.05 12.41
C ALA A 399 -10.64 -9.47 11.90
N ALA A 400 -11.78 -10.05 12.30
CA ALA A 400 -13.10 -9.53 11.93
C ALA A 400 -13.35 -8.12 12.50
N VAL A 401 -12.98 -7.88 13.75
CA VAL A 401 -13.08 -6.54 14.37
C VAL A 401 -12.14 -5.55 13.68
N ALA A 402 -10.92 -5.96 13.29
CA ALA A 402 -9.99 -5.11 12.56
C ALA A 402 -10.52 -4.67 11.19
N VAL A 403 -11.21 -5.56 10.46
CA VAL A 403 -11.87 -5.24 9.18
C VAL A 403 -13.02 -4.24 9.38
N LEU A 404 -13.82 -4.42 10.42
CA LEU A 404 -14.91 -3.48 10.74
C LEU A 404 -14.37 -2.09 11.12
N ALA A 405 -13.22 -2.03 11.80
CA ALA A 405 -12.56 -0.80 12.19
C ALA A 405 -12.01 0.04 11.01
N LEU A 406 -11.93 -0.52 9.80
CA LEU A 406 -11.52 0.22 8.60
C LEU A 406 -12.58 1.26 8.16
N SER A 407 -13.83 1.10 8.57
CA SER A 407 -14.91 2.03 8.21
C SER A 407 -14.95 3.23 9.15
N ASP A 408 -14.63 4.42 8.64
CA ASP A 408 -14.63 5.67 9.41
C ASP A 408 -15.99 5.91 10.12
N GLU A 409 -17.11 5.62 9.44
CA GLU A 409 -18.46 5.80 9.99
C GLU A 409 -18.78 4.89 11.20
N LEU A 410 -18.15 3.72 11.29
CA LEU A 410 -18.45 2.73 12.33
C LEU A 410 -17.58 2.88 13.58
N LYS A 411 -16.46 3.60 13.50
CA LYS A 411 -15.51 3.75 14.62
C LYS A 411 -16.18 4.24 15.90
N PRO A 412 -17.04 5.29 15.89
CA PRO A 412 -17.70 5.73 17.12
C PRO A 412 -18.61 4.66 17.73
N HIS A 413 -19.29 3.87 16.89
CA HIS A 413 -20.17 2.80 17.37
C HIS A 413 -19.37 1.64 17.95
N LEU A 414 -18.30 1.20 17.27
CA LEU A 414 -17.39 0.17 17.77
C LEU A 414 -16.80 0.55 19.13
N LEU A 415 -16.36 1.81 19.27
CA LEU A 415 -15.85 2.35 20.53
C LEU A 415 -16.94 2.33 21.62
N SER A 416 -18.17 2.75 21.30
CA SER A 416 -19.28 2.73 22.27
C SER A 416 -19.68 1.33 22.77
N LEU A 417 -19.39 0.27 21.99
CA LEU A 417 -19.58 -1.12 22.41
C LEU A 417 -18.51 -1.58 23.43
N GLY A 418 -17.49 -0.76 23.68
CA GLY A 418 -16.39 -1.05 24.60
C GLY A 418 -15.47 -2.14 24.07
N VAL A 419 -15.09 -2.09 22.79
CA VAL A 419 -14.15 -3.06 22.21
C VAL A 419 -12.74 -2.98 22.81
N PHE A 420 -12.37 -1.86 23.44
CA PHE A 420 -11.10 -1.69 24.13
C PHE A 420 -10.93 -2.63 25.33
N ASP A 421 -12.03 -3.00 25.99
CA ASP A 421 -12.05 -3.97 27.11
C ASP A 421 -11.41 -5.32 26.73
N VAL A 422 -11.48 -5.69 25.44
CA VAL A 422 -10.97 -6.96 24.93
C VAL A 422 -9.75 -6.77 24.03
N LEU A 423 -9.73 -5.77 23.16
CA LEU A 423 -8.62 -5.56 22.21
C LEU A 423 -7.32 -5.19 22.93
N ILE A 424 -7.37 -4.34 23.97
CA ILE A 424 -6.16 -3.91 24.68
C ILE A 424 -5.48 -5.10 25.38
N PRO A 425 -6.18 -5.93 26.19
CA PRO A 425 -5.57 -7.14 26.75
C PRO A 425 -5.01 -8.11 25.69
N LEU A 426 -5.69 -8.27 24.55
CA LEU A 426 -5.27 -9.19 23.49
C LEU A 426 -4.00 -8.77 22.74
N THR A 427 -3.57 -7.51 22.87
CA THR A 427 -2.22 -7.09 22.43
C THR A 427 -1.09 -7.73 23.23
N ASP A 428 -1.38 -8.43 24.33
CA ASP A 428 -0.41 -9.20 25.13
C ASP A 428 -0.65 -10.72 25.04
N SER A 429 -1.38 -11.18 24.01
CA SER A 429 -1.66 -12.60 23.77
C SER A 429 -0.38 -13.38 23.44
N GLU A 430 -0.35 -14.69 23.70
CA GLU A 430 0.76 -15.56 23.28
C GLU A 430 0.78 -15.81 21.76
N SER A 431 -0.34 -15.53 21.06
CA SER A 431 -0.45 -15.66 19.61
C SER A 431 -0.12 -14.35 18.89
N ILE A 432 0.90 -14.40 18.02
CA ILE A 432 1.34 -13.27 17.18
C ILE A 432 0.20 -12.74 16.30
N GLU A 433 -0.63 -13.64 15.76
CA GLU A 433 -1.77 -13.24 14.92
C GLU A 433 -2.81 -12.45 15.74
N VAL A 434 -3.12 -12.91 16.95
CA VAL A 434 -4.07 -12.24 17.85
C VAL A 434 -3.53 -10.88 18.28
N GLN A 435 -2.24 -10.80 18.61
CA GLN A 435 -1.55 -9.54 18.93
C GLN A 435 -1.64 -8.55 17.76
N GLY A 436 -1.23 -8.98 16.57
CA GLY A 436 -1.20 -8.17 15.36
C GLY A 436 -2.58 -7.68 14.94
N ASN A 437 -3.59 -8.57 14.91
CA ASN A 437 -4.96 -8.21 14.54
C ASN A 437 -5.58 -7.25 15.57
N SER A 438 -5.33 -7.45 16.86
CA SER A 438 -5.83 -6.56 17.91
C SER A 438 -5.19 -5.17 17.81
N ALA A 439 -3.87 -5.11 17.58
CA ALA A 439 -3.14 -3.87 17.37
C ALA A 439 -3.59 -3.14 16.09
N ALA A 440 -3.82 -3.87 14.99
CA ALA A 440 -4.35 -3.31 13.75
C ALA A 440 -5.76 -2.74 13.95
N ALA A 441 -6.63 -3.42 14.69
CA ALA A 441 -7.93 -2.90 15.06
C ALA A 441 -7.81 -1.58 15.87
N LEU A 442 -6.94 -1.55 16.89
CA LEU A 442 -6.69 -0.35 17.70
C LEU A 442 -6.12 0.81 16.88
N GLY A 443 -5.19 0.53 15.97
CA GLY A 443 -4.64 1.53 15.05
C GLY A 443 -5.69 2.06 14.07
N ASN A 444 -6.50 1.20 13.47
CA ASN A 444 -7.58 1.63 12.58
C ASN A 444 -8.58 2.50 13.32
N LEU A 445 -8.90 2.12 14.56
CA LEU A 445 -9.72 2.91 15.47
C LEU A 445 -9.04 4.21 15.91
N SER A 446 -7.74 4.45 15.74
CA SER A 446 -7.11 5.73 16.12
C SER A 446 -7.13 6.77 15.00
N SER A 447 -7.39 6.36 13.77
CA SER A 447 -7.46 7.27 12.63
C SER A 447 -8.85 7.92 12.52
N LYS A 448 -8.91 9.27 12.46
CA LYS A 448 -10.10 10.06 12.09
C LYS A 448 -11.41 9.75 12.85
N VAL A 449 -11.35 9.43 14.13
CA VAL A 449 -12.57 9.10 14.92
C VAL A 449 -13.45 10.32 15.21
N GLY A 450 -12.87 11.52 15.22
CA GLY A 450 -13.53 12.75 15.64
C GLY A 450 -13.54 12.94 17.16
N ASP A 451 -14.03 11.96 17.92
CA ASP A 451 -13.98 11.96 19.40
C ASP A 451 -12.92 10.99 19.93
N TYR A 452 -11.89 11.54 20.57
CA TYR A 452 -10.76 10.80 21.13
C TYR A 452 -10.85 10.55 22.65
N ASN A 453 -11.97 10.91 23.30
CA ASN A 453 -12.14 10.77 24.74
C ASN A 453 -11.87 9.35 25.26
N MET A 454 -12.28 8.32 24.50
CA MET A 454 -12.03 6.92 24.89
C MET A 454 -10.54 6.56 24.89
N PHE A 455 -9.75 7.08 23.95
CA PHE A 455 -8.29 6.90 23.96
C PHE A 455 -7.62 7.57 25.15
N VAL A 456 -8.16 8.69 25.62
CA VAL A 456 -7.68 9.38 26.83
C VAL A 456 -8.05 8.59 28.09
N GLN A 457 -9.29 8.12 28.19
CA GLN A 457 -9.78 7.34 29.33
C GLN A 457 -9.03 6.01 29.47
N ASP A 458 -8.86 5.30 28.36
CA ASP A 458 -8.23 3.98 28.33
C ASP A 458 -6.71 4.05 28.05
N TRP A 459 -6.10 5.21 28.34
CA TRP A 459 -4.67 5.41 28.11
C TRP A 459 -3.81 4.47 28.96
N THR A 460 -4.20 4.18 30.21
CA THR A 460 -3.41 3.33 31.14
C THR A 460 -4.13 2.06 31.61
N GLN A 461 -5.43 1.95 31.34
CA GLN A 461 -6.26 0.80 31.68
C GLN A 461 -7.17 0.45 30.50
N PRO A 462 -7.66 -0.79 30.38
CA PRO A 462 -7.26 -1.99 31.12
C PRO A 462 -5.86 -2.50 30.70
N SER A 463 -5.22 -3.33 31.53
CA SER A 463 -3.97 -4.05 31.19
C SER A 463 -2.81 -3.18 30.66
N GLY A 464 -2.64 -2.00 31.25
CA GLY A 464 -1.65 -1.00 30.83
C GLY A 464 -2.17 -0.02 29.77
N GLY A 465 -3.38 -0.20 29.24
CA GLY A 465 -4.05 0.69 28.31
C GLY A 465 -3.35 0.81 26.96
N ILE A 466 -3.73 1.83 26.21
CA ILE A 466 -3.08 2.21 24.95
C ILE A 466 -1.57 2.48 25.17
N HIS A 467 -1.20 3.06 26.31
CA HIS A 467 0.19 3.32 26.69
C HIS A 467 1.02 2.02 26.77
N GLY A 468 0.49 1.01 27.46
CA GLY A 468 1.15 -0.28 27.65
C GLY A 468 1.30 -1.06 26.34
N TYR A 469 0.26 -1.07 25.51
CA TYR A 469 0.30 -1.61 24.15
C TYR A 469 1.42 -0.96 23.32
N LEU A 470 1.39 0.37 23.19
CA LEU A 470 2.38 1.11 22.40
C LEU A 470 3.81 0.86 22.90
N LYS A 471 4.00 0.84 24.22
CA LYS A 471 5.29 0.55 24.83
C LYS A 471 5.81 -0.84 24.45
N ARG A 472 4.97 -1.88 24.57
CA ARG A 472 5.37 -3.27 24.25
C ARG A 472 5.72 -3.41 22.77
N PHE A 473 4.89 -2.89 21.87
CA PHE A 473 5.07 -3.05 20.43
C PHE A 473 6.28 -2.27 19.92
N LEU A 474 6.52 -1.05 20.40
CA LEU A 474 7.73 -0.29 20.08
C LEU A 474 9.02 -1.01 20.53
N ALA A 475 8.97 -1.67 21.69
CA ALA A 475 10.11 -2.40 22.26
C ALA A 475 10.26 -3.85 21.75
N SER A 476 9.36 -4.32 20.89
CA SER A 476 9.33 -5.73 20.44
C SER A 476 10.52 -6.15 19.58
N GLY A 477 11.09 -5.22 18.82
CA GLY A 477 12.10 -5.50 17.79
C GLY A 477 11.53 -6.10 16.51
N ASP A 478 10.23 -6.39 16.44
CA ASP A 478 9.55 -6.84 15.22
C ASP A 478 9.12 -5.63 14.38
N ALA A 479 9.53 -5.59 13.12
CA ALA A 479 9.26 -4.45 12.23
C ALA A 479 7.76 -4.21 12.02
N THR A 480 6.94 -5.27 11.93
CA THR A 480 5.49 -5.15 11.74
C THR A 480 4.84 -4.54 12.98
N PHE A 481 5.20 -5.01 14.17
CA PHE A 481 4.66 -4.48 15.42
C PHE A 481 5.12 -3.04 15.68
N GLN A 482 6.39 -2.72 15.39
CA GLN A 482 6.89 -1.35 15.45
C GLN A 482 6.13 -0.45 14.46
N HIS A 483 5.90 -0.91 13.23
CA HIS A 483 5.12 -0.18 12.23
C HIS A 483 3.72 0.15 12.75
N ILE A 484 2.96 -0.85 13.22
CA ILE A 484 1.58 -0.65 13.69
C ILE A 484 1.55 0.32 14.87
N ALA A 485 2.49 0.23 15.82
CA ALA A 485 2.53 1.11 16.99
C ALA A 485 2.89 2.56 16.63
N ILE A 486 3.92 2.77 15.78
CA ILE A 486 4.31 4.10 15.33
C ILE A 486 3.20 4.70 14.46
N TRP A 487 2.59 3.91 13.57
CA TRP A 487 1.44 4.37 12.79
C TRP A 487 0.29 4.81 13.69
N THR A 488 -0.06 4.00 14.69
CA THR A 488 -1.06 4.35 15.70
C THR A 488 -0.73 5.69 16.36
N LEU A 489 0.53 5.90 16.76
CA LEU A 489 0.99 7.15 17.36
C LEU A 489 0.89 8.35 16.42
N VAL A 490 1.27 8.19 15.15
CA VAL A 490 1.11 9.23 14.11
C VAL A 490 -0.36 9.62 14.01
N GLN A 491 -1.29 8.65 13.92
CA GLN A 491 -2.72 8.94 13.87
C GLN A 491 -3.22 9.73 15.11
N LEU A 492 -2.77 9.34 16.31
CA LEU A 492 -3.11 10.04 17.54
C LEU A 492 -2.50 11.45 17.60
N LEU A 493 -1.28 11.67 17.09
CA LEU A 493 -0.66 12.99 17.03
C LEU A 493 -1.31 13.90 15.98
N GLU A 494 -1.76 13.33 14.86
CA GLU A 494 -2.47 14.03 13.78
C GLU A 494 -3.92 14.36 14.13
N SER A 495 -4.50 13.72 15.15
CA SER A 495 -5.84 14.06 15.66
C SER A 495 -5.98 15.50 16.18
N GLU A 496 -4.85 16.14 16.49
CA GLU A 496 -4.76 17.45 17.16
C GLU A 496 -5.39 17.53 18.56
N ASP A 497 -5.80 16.39 19.15
CA ASP A 497 -6.29 16.33 20.52
C ASP A 497 -5.18 16.69 21.52
N GLN A 498 -5.40 17.76 22.28
CA GLN A 498 -4.39 18.32 23.18
C GLN A 498 -4.12 17.43 24.40
N GLN A 499 -5.10 16.65 24.85
CA GLN A 499 -4.94 15.76 26.00
C GLN A 499 -4.10 14.55 25.62
N LEU A 500 -4.40 13.92 24.47
CA LEU A 500 -3.60 12.82 23.95
C LEU A 500 -2.16 13.25 23.63
N LYS A 501 -1.98 14.40 22.97
CA LYS A 501 -0.64 14.95 22.72
C LYS A 501 0.15 15.11 24.01
N LYS A 502 -0.48 15.65 25.06
CA LYS A 502 0.15 15.81 26.37
C LYS A 502 0.51 14.47 27.00
N LEU A 503 -0.37 13.46 26.94
CA LEU A 503 -0.12 12.13 27.46
C LEU A 503 1.06 11.44 26.74
N ILE A 504 1.12 11.55 25.41
CA ILE A 504 2.22 11.02 24.59
C ILE A 504 3.54 11.72 24.95
N LEU A 505 3.56 13.05 25.01
CA LEU A 505 4.75 13.84 25.35
C LEU A 505 5.27 13.59 26.77
N GLN A 506 4.37 13.30 27.71
CA GLN A 506 4.74 12.94 29.08
C GLN A 506 5.37 11.54 29.18
N SER A 507 5.14 10.68 28.17
CA SER A 507 5.66 9.33 28.12
C SER A 507 7.10 9.29 27.61
N LYS A 508 8.05 9.45 28.54
CA LYS A 508 9.49 9.47 28.23
C LYS A 508 9.94 8.24 27.44
N GLU A 509 9.43 7.06 27.79
CA GLU A 509 9.81 5.79 27.16
C GLU A 509 9.35 5.70 25.70
N ILE A 510 8.11 6.10 25.40
CA ILE A 510 7.59 6.11 24.02
C ILE A 510 8.41 7.10 23.20
N VAL A 511 8.58 8.34 23.70
CA VAL A 511 9.31 9.39 23.00
C VAL A 511 10.78 9.00 22.77
N SER A 512 11.46 8.42 23.76
CA SER A 512 12.85 7.98 23.59
C SER A 512 13.00 6.84 22.59
N THR A 513 12.05 5.90 22.58
CA THR A 513 12.09 4.75 21.67
C THR A 513 11.83 5.17 20.23
N ILE A 514 10.85 6.07 19.99
CA ILE A 514 10.59 6.63 18.65
C ILE A 514 11.84 7.35 18.12
N ARG A 515 12.50 8.17 18.96
CA ARG A 515 13.73 8.86 18.55
C ARG A 515 14.85 7.87 18.22
N ALA A 516 15.04 6.85 19.05
CA ALA A 516 16.06 5.82 18.80
C ALA A 516 15.80 5.05 17.50
N ILE A 517 14.54 4.75 17.17
CA ILE A 517 14.16 4.12 15.89
C ILE A 517 14.40 5.08 14.72
N ALA A 518 14.03 6.35 14.86
CA ALA A 518 14.20 7.38 13.81
C ALA A 518 15.68 7.66 13.46
N GLU A 519 16.58 7.50 14.43
CA GLU A 519 18.04 7.71 14.32
C GLU A 519 18.80 6.52 13.71
N LYS A 520 18.15 5.37 13.46
CA LYS A 520 18.80 4.26 12.75
C LYS A 520 19.17 4.66 11.31
N ASN A 521 20.40 4.33 10.92
CA ASN A 521 20.86 4.46 9.53
C ASN A 521 20.42 3.21 8.75
N ILE A 522 19.83 3.42 7.57
CA ILE A 522 19.46 2.35 6.64
C ILE A 522 20.64 2.18 5.70
N GLU A 523 21.31 1.02 5.71
CA GLU A 523 22.34 0.69 4.72
C GLU A 523 21.64 0.12 3.46
N SER A 524 22.02 0.60 2.28
CA SER A 524 21.21 0.53 1.06
C SER A 524 21.31 -0.75 0.23
N ASP A 525 21.96 -1.82 0.71
CA ASP A 525 22.44 -2.89 -0.17
C ASP A 525 21.78 -4.27 0.02
N ASP A 526 20.84 -4.46 0.95
CA ASP A 526 20.16 -5.74 1.13
C ASP A 526 18.66 -5.67 0.77
N GLU A 527 18.29 -6.37 -0.31
CA GLU A 527 16.91 -6.55 -0.81
C GLU A 527 15.95 -7.25 0.20
N SER A 528 16.40 -7.53 1.43
CA SER A 528 15.63 -8.17 2.50
C SER A 528 15.08 -7.23 3.59
N GLU A 529 15.34 -5.92 3.53
CA GLU A 529 15.04 -4.94 4.61
C GLU A 529 13.89 -3.94 4.34
N ASP A 530 12.99 -4.19 3.38
CA ASP A 530 11.90 -3.24 3.04
C ASP A 530 11.04 -2.80 4.25
N GLY A 531 10.82 -3.70 5.23
CA GLY A 531 10.01 -3.40 6.41
C GLY A 531 10.68 -2.48 7.44
N GLU A 532 12.01 -2.55 7.60
CA GLU A 532 12.71 -1.71 8.58
C GLU A 532 12.83 -0.25 8.09
N ALA A 533 13.02 -0.07 6.78
CA ALA A 533 13.07 1.26 6.18
C ALA A 533 11.77 2.04 6.37
N GLU A 534 10.62 1.39 6.16
CA GLU A 534 9.30 1.99 6.40
C GLU A 534 9.10 2.39 7.86
N VAL A 535 9.50 1.52 8.80
CA VAL A 535 9.42 1.79 10.25
C VAL A 535 10.24 3.02 10.62
N VAL A 536 11.48 3.14 10.11
CA VAL A 536 12.36 4.28 10.37
C VAL A 536 11.78 5.56 9.78
N GLN A 537 11.26 5.53 8.56
CA GLN A 537 10.60 6.69 7.93
C GLN A 537 9.37 7.15 8.72
N LEU A 538 8.55 6.21 9.16
CA LEU A 538 7.37 6.51 9.97
C LEU A 538 7.75 7.04 11.35
N ALA A 539 8.82 6.53 11.95
CA ALA A 539 9.37 7.02 13.21
C ALA A 539 9.89 8.46 13.09
N ARG A 540 10.53 8.81 11.96
CA ARG A 540 10.96 10.18 11.65
C ARG A 540 9.75 11.11 11.58
N ARG A 541 8.70 10.73 10.84
CA ARG A 541 7.43 11.49 10.80
C ARG A 541 6.81 11.68 12.19
N ALA A 542 6.78 10.63 13.02
CA ALA A 542 6.28 10.73 14.39
C ALA A 542 7.13 11.70 15.23
N SER A 543 8.46 11.62 15.14
CA SER A 543 9.40 12.57 15.75
C SER A 543 9.20 14.00 15.26
N ASP A 544 8.89 14.19 13.99
CA ASP A 544 8.60 15.51 13.42
C ASP A 544 7.28 16.06 13.94
N LEU A 545 6.21 15.27 14.03
CA LEU A 545 4.95 15.71 14.63
C LEU A 545 5.12 16.07 16.10
N LEU A 546 6.00 15.37 16.82
CA LEU A 546 6.40 15.73 18.18
C LEU A 546 7.22 17.05 18.22
N SER A 547 7.94 17.38 17.15
CA SER A 547 8.84 18.55 17.04
C SER A 547 8.25 19.78 16.32
N GLN A 548 7.24 19.61 15.48
CA GLN A 548 6.54 20.64 14.70
C GLN A 548 5.74 21.61 15.60
N SER A 549 5.58 21.27 16.88
CA SER A 549 5.14 22.18 17.93
C SER A 549 6.08 23.38 18.16
N GLY A 550 7.30 23.38 17.59
CA GLY A 550 8.26 24.50 17.69
C GLY A 550 8.44 25.37 16.44
N THR A 551 8.18 24.88 15.22
CA THR A 551 8.58 25.58 13.98
C THR A 551 7.50 26.45 13.34
N GLU A 552 6.22 26.12 13.46
CA GLU A 552 5.12 26.99 13.00
C GLU A 552 4.94 28.23 13.90
N GLN A 553 5.33 28.13 15.18
CA GLN A 553 5.32 29.24 16.14
C GLN A 553 6.28 30.37 15.71
N ASN A 554 7.46 30.04 15.17
CA ASN A 554 8.58 30.99 15.02
C ASN A 554 8.48 31.94 13.80
N GLN A 555 7.73 31.59 12.75
CA GLN A 555 7.51 32.50 11.60
C GLN A 555 6.22 33.33 11.73
N LYS A 556 5.26 32.88 12.54
CA LYS A 556 4.06 33.63 12.91
C LYS A 556 4.43 34.84 13.78
N GLU A 557 5.32 34.62 14.75
CA GLU A 557 5.88 35.66 15.63
C GLU A 557 6.54 36.84 14.88
N ALA A 558 7.23 36.61 13.75
CA ALA A 558 7.90 37.68 12.99
C ALA A 558 6.94 38.62 12.25
N VAL A 559 5.79 38.14 11.79
CA VAL A 559 4.76 38.99 11.15
C VAL A 559 4.12 39.90 12.19
N ASP A 560 3.81 39.35 13.37
CA ASP A 560 3.26 40.11 14.49
C ASP A 560 4.25 41.19 14.97
N VAL A 561 5.56 40.88 15.02
CA VAL A 561 6.62 41.87 15.31
C VAL A 561 6.53 43.07 14.37
N PHE A 562 6.52 42.86 13.05
CA PHE A 562 6.53 43.98 12.10
C PHE A 562 5.21 44.75 12.08
N ASN A 563 4.06 44.06 12.21
CA ASN A 563 2.76 44.70 12.33
C ASN A 563 2.71 45.60 13.58
N ASN A 564 3.18 45.10 14.74
CA ASN A 564 3.25 45.86 15.99
C ASN A 564 4.18 47.07 15.88
N VAL A 565 5.40 46.88 15.36
CA VAL A 565 6.38 47.97 15.18
C VAL A 565 5.83 49.06 14.25
N SER A 566 5.07 48.71 13.22
CA SER A 566 4.54 49.67 12.25
C SER A 566 3.54 50.65 12.88
N ALA A 567 2.77 50.22 13.89
CA ALA A 567 1.74 50.99 14.58
C ALA A 567 0.87 51.86 13.65
N GLY A 568 0.38 51.28 12.55
CA GLY A 568 -0.48 51.96 11.57
C GLY A 568 0.26 52.78 10.49
N SER A 569 1.59 52.72 10.44
CA SER A 569 2.35 53.21 9.27
C SER A 569 2.31 52.19 8.12
N PRO A 570 2.36 52.62 6.85
CA PRO A 570 2.40 51.69 5.73
C PRO A 570 3.61 50.73 5.80
N ILE A 571 3.37 49.42 5.68
CA ILE A 571 4.41 48.39 5.59
C ILE A 571 4.45 47.87 4.15
N SER A 572 5.65 47.78 3.57
CA SER A 572 5.88 47.16 2.26
C SER A 572 6.82 45.97 2.37
N TYR A 573 6.31 44.77 2.11
CA TYR A 573 7.09 43.54 1.98
C TYR A 573 7.54 43.39 0.52
N ILE A 574 8.84 43.56 0.27
CA ILE A 574 9.44 43.36 -1.05
C ILE A 574 9.94 41.91 -1.13
N ILE A 575 9.39 41.14 -2.08
CA ILE A 575 9.59 39.70 -2.16
C ILE A 575 10.18 39.30 -3.52
N GLY A 576 11.14 38.37 -3.50
CA GLY A 576 11.74 37.77 -4.70
C GLY A 576 10.73 36.98 -5.55
N ILE A 577 11.07 36.76 -6.82
CA ILE A 577 10.25 35.98 -7.77
C ILE A 577 11.03 34.81 -8.41
N SER A 578 12.12 34.39 -7.76
CA SER A 578 13.04 33.37 -8.25
C SER A 578 12.75 31.95 -7.78
N ASP A 579 11.75 31.79 -6.90
CA ASP A 579 11.38 30.49 -6.33
C ASP A 579 10.99 29.49 -7.44
N ASN A 580 11.75 28.41 -7.54
CA ASN A 580 11.50 27.30 -8.44
C ASN A 580 11.49 25.94 -7.70
N GLY A 581 11.08 25.94 -6.43
CA GLY A 581 10.89 24.74 -5.60
C GLY A 581 9.43 24.32 -5.44
N GLY A 582 9.20 23.07 -5.05
CA GLY A 582 7.89 22.50 -4.76
C GLY A 582 6.87 22.70 -5.90
N SER A 583 5.62 22.95 -5.55
CA SER A 583 4.54 23.23 -6.52
C SER A 583 4.79 24.44 -7.43
N THR A 584 5.67 25.38 -7.06
CA THR A 584 6.03 26.51 -7.93
C THR A 584 6.80 26.04 -9.15
N SER A 585 7.67 25.02 -9.00
CA SER A 585 8.43 24.44 -10.11
C SER A 585 7.54 23.90 -11.21
N GLU A 586 6.49 23.16 -10.83
CA GLU A 586 5.52 22.57 -11.74
C GLU A 586 4.66 23.61 -12.45
N LEU A 587 4.28 24.68 -11.74
CA LEU A 587 3.57 25.81 -12.34
C LEU A 587 4.43 26.56 -13.37
N ILE A 588 5.72 26.77 -13.08
CA ILE A 588 6.66 27.38 -14.02
C ILE A 588 6.84 26.48 -15.25
N ARG A 589 7.00 25.17 -15.05
CA ARG A 589 7.15 24.20 -16.14
C ARG A 589 5.96 24.20 -17.10
N VAL A 590 4.74 24.22 -16.58
CA VAL A 590 3.52 24.10 -17.39
C VAL A 590 3.02 25.45 -17.91
N PHE A 591 3.11 26.53 -17.14
CA PHE A 591 2.56 27.84 -17.52
C PHE A 591 3.58 28.91 -17.84
N GLY A 592 4.85 28.68 -17.50
CA GLY A 592 5.86 29.73 -17.41
C GLY A 592 5.51 30.79 -16.36
N GLY A 593 6.35 31.80 -16.27
CA GLY A 593 6.14 32.96 -15.41
C GLY A 593 6.91 32.95 -14.10
N PRO A 594 6.67 33.96 -13.25
CA PRO A 594 7.47 34.20 -12.06
C PRO A 594 7.26 33.13 -10.99
N GLY A 595 8.27 32.92 -10.14
CA GLY A 595 8.12 32.14 -8.92
C GLY A 595 7.18 32.85 -7.94
N ILE A 596 6.12 32.16 -7.50
CA ILE A 596 5.06 32.75 -6.66
C ILE A 596 5.01 32.19 -5.25
N GLY A 597 5.76 31.13 -4.92
CA GLY A 597 5.62 30.44 -3.64
C GLY A 597 5.90 31.33 -2.42
N ASP A 598 6.96 32.14 -2.49
CA ASP A 598 7.31 33.10 -1.43
C ASP A 598 6.27 34.22 -1.29
N ILE A 599 5.75 34.72 -2.42
CA ILE A 599 4.68 35.73 -2.46
C ILE A 599 3.41 35.17 -1.81
N ARG A 600 2.97 33.97 -2.26
CA ARG A 600 1.81 33.27 -1.69
C ARG A 600 1.99 33.06 -0.20
N SER A 601 3.16 32.57 0.22
CA SER A 601 3.45 32.31 1.63
C SER A 601 3.39 33.57 2.47
N ARG A 602 3.85 34.71 1.94
CA ARG A 602 3.75 36.00 2.64
C ARG A 602 2.31 36.50 2.71
N LEU A 603 1.56 36.41 1.61
CA LEU A 603 0.16 36.83 1.55
C LEU A 603 -0.72 36.05 2.53
N VAL A 604 -0.64 34.72 2.54
CA VAL A 604 -1.41 33.86 3.46
C VAL A 604 -1.13 34.21 4.92
N ARG A 605 0.14 34.52 5.27
CA ARG A 605 0.53 34.89 6.63
C ARG A 605 -0.01 36.26 7.07
N LEU A 606 -0.24 37.16 6.12
CA LEU A 606 -0.76 38.51 6.38
C LEU A 606 -2.30 38.55 6.47
N VAL A 607 -2.99 37.43 6.24
CA VAL A 607 -4.44 37.32 6.41
C VAL A 607 -4.78 37.43 7.91
N PRO A 608 -5.56 38.44 8.32
CA PRO A 608 -5.92 38.64 9.73
C PRO A 608 -6.69 37.45 10.30
N GLU A 609 -6.38 37.05 11.54
CA GLU A 609 -7.05 35.98 12.28
C GLU A 609 -7.98 36.60 13.34
N GLU A 610 -9.01 37.30 12.89
CA GLU A 610 -10.04 37.83 13.79
C GLU A 610 -11.00 36.69 14.20
N PRO A 611 -11.26 36.45 15.50
CA PRO A 611 -12.12 35.37 15.96
C PRO A 611 -13.56 35.42 15.42
N GLU A 612 -14.01 36.61 14.98
CA GLU A 612 -15.39 36.86 14.57
C GLU A 612 -15.63 36.69 13.05
N ASP A 613 -14.58 36.52 12.23
CA ASP A 613 -14.71 36.30 10.77
C ASP A 613 -14.28 34.87 10.41
N GLU A 614 -15.14 33.90 10.74
CA GLU A 614 -14.92 32.48 10.46
C GLU A 614 -14.70 32.22 8.96
N GLU A 615 -15.40 32.93 8.08
CA GLU A 615 -15.29 32.75 6.63
C GLU A 615 -13.87 33.09 6.12
N ARG A 616 -13.30 34.20 6.60
CA ARG A 616 -11.92 34.60 6.26
C ARG A 616 -10.92 33.54 6.69
N LEU A 617 -11.13 32.93 7.86
CA LEU A 617 -10.30 31.82 8.34
C LEU A 617 -10.42 30.60 7.43
N ARG A 618 -11.63 30.25 6.95
CA ARG A 618 -11.83 29.15 5.99
C ARG A 618 -11.13 29.42 4.65
N ILE A 619 -11.20 30.64 4.13
CA ILE A 619 -10.49 31.04 2.90
C ILE A 619 -8.97 30.93 3.09
N LYS A 620 -8.45 31.39 4.24
CA LYS A 620 -7.04 31.24 4.59
C LYS A 620 -6.63 29.77 4.61
N GLN A 621 -7.42 28.90 5.25
CA GLN A 621 -7.19 27.47 5.30
C GLN A 621 -7.19 26.83 3.90
N LEU A 622 -8.16 27.19 3.05
CA LEU A 622 -8.24 26.73 1.66
C LEU A 622 -7.00 27.13 0.86
N LEU A 623 -6.58 28.40 0.91
CA LEU A 623 -5.43 28.91 0.15
C LEU A 623 -4.08 28.46 0.73
N ASN A 624 -4.04 28.03 1.99
CA ASN A 624 -2.86 27.41 2.58
C ASN A 624 -2.79 25.88 2.34
N TYR A 625 -3.90 25.27 1.93
CA TYR A 625 -4.00 23.83 1.72
C TYR A 625 -3.04 23.35 0.62
N ARG A 626 -2.47 22.17 0.86
CA ARG A 626 -1.67 21.41 -0.10
C ARG A 626 -2.37 20.09 -0.37
N LEU A 627 -2.43 19.72 -1.64
CA LEU A 627 -2.98 18.44 -2.04
C LEU A 627 -2.12 17.27 -1.50
N PRO A 628 -2.68 16.07 -1.35
CA PRO A 628 -2.00 14.87 -0.86
C PRO A 628 -0.69 14.54 -1.59
N PRO A 629 0.20 13.75 -0.96
CA PRO A 629 1.44 13.27 -1.59
C PRO A 629 1.20 12.19 -2.65
N SER A 630 0.08 11.48 -2.62
CA SER A 630 -0.28 10.50 -3.66
C SER A 630 -0.81 11.20 -4.91
N ALA A 631 -0.27 10.88 -6.09
CA ALA A 631 -0.66 11.50 -7.36
C ALA A 631 -2.14 11.27 -7.71
N GLU A 632 -2.66 10.07 -7.43
CA GLU A 632 -4.06 9.71 -7.69
C GLU A 632 -5.00 10.45 -6.76
N THR A 633 -4.71 10.45 -5.45
CA THR A 633 -5.53 11.13 -4.45
C THR A 633 -5.49 12.65 -4.65
N ALA A 634 -4.32 13.22 -4.97
CA ALA A 634 -4.19 14.64 -5.27
C ALA A 634 -5.00 15.05 -6.50
N ARG A 635 -4.99 14.23 -7.56
CA ARG A 635 -5.83 14.45 -8.75
C ARG A 635 -7.31 14.40 -8.40
N HIS A 636 -7.72 13.43 -7.59
CA HIS A 636 -9.11 13.28 -7.17
C HIS A 636 -9.58 14.49 -6.37
N GLU A 637 -8.83 14.90 -5.34
CA GLU A 637 -9.17 16.08 -4.55
C GLU A 637 -9.17 17.37 -5.36
N TRP A 638 -8.24 17.53 -6.30
CA TRP A 638 -8.26 18.67 -7.21
C TRP A 638 -9.56 18.75 -8.02
N ASN A 639 -10.06 17.61 -8.51
CA ASN A 639 -11.34 17.57 -9.22
C ASN A 639 -12.50 17.99 -8.29
N LEU A 640 -12.52 17.52 -7.03
CA LEU A 640 -13.53 17.94 -6.05
C LEU A 640 -13.43 19.45 -5.73
N ILE A 641 -12.23 20.03 -5.72
CA ILE A 641 -12.02 21.47 -5.55
C ILE A 641 -12.63 22.25 -6.73
N ILE A 642 -12.38 21.81 -7.97
CA ILE A 642 -12.96 22.39 -9.19
C ILE A 642 -14.49 22.23 -9.21
N GLU A 643 -15.01 21.08 -8.82
CA GLU A 643 -16.45 20.80 -8.75
C GLU A 643 -17.14 21.59 -7.64
N GLY A 644 -16.38 22.08 -6.66
CA GLY A 644 -16.94 22.80 -5.52
C GLY A 644 -17.52 21.87 -4.46
N THR A 645 -17.25 20.57 -4.51
CA THR A 645 -17.79 19.54 -3.62
C THR A 645 -16.85 19.16 -2.47
N HIS A 646 -15.60 19.59 -2.54
CA HIS A 646 -14.61 19.33 -1.50
C HIS A 646 -14.95 20.01 -0.15
N ASP A 647 -14.68 19.33 0.97
CA ASP A 647 -15.00 19.80 2.33
C ASP A 647 -14.36 21.13 2.71
N LYS A 648 -13.24 21.49 2.06
CA LYS A 648 -12.57 22.80 2.27
C LYS A 648 -13.40 23.99 1.81
N TRP A 649 -14.50 23.78 1.08
CA TRP A 649 -15.47 24.82 0.75
C TRP A 649 -16.49 25.08 1.85
N ILE A 650 -16.59 24.22 2.87
CA ILE A 650 -17.54 24.38 3.98
C ILE A 650 -17.21 25.65 4.76
N GLY A 651 -18.22 26.49 4.98
CA GLY A 651 -18.08 27.77 5.69
C GLY A 651 -17.58 28.94 4.82
N ILE A 652 -17.48 28.76 3.49
CA ILE A 652 -17.23 29.85 2.52
C ILE A 652 -18.55 30.19 1.82
N SER A 653 -18.92 31.47 1.80
CA SER A 653 -20.13 31.97 1.11
C SER A 653 -20.12 31.62 -0.37
N SER A 654 -21.32 31.51 -0.95
CA SER A 654 -21.48 31.18 -2.36
C SER A 654 -20.75 32.16 -3.28
N GLU A 655 -20.74 33.44 -2.95
CA GLU A 655 -20.17 34.53 -3.72
C GLU A 655 -18.63 34.43 -3.77
N LYS A 656 -18.00 34.21 -2.60
CA LYS A 656 -16.54 34.04 -2.53
C LYS A 656 -16.11 32.69 -3.08
N LYS A 657 -16.91 31.64 -2.88
CA LYS A 657 -16.70 30.31 -3.45
C LYS A 657 -16.68 30.37 -4.97
N GLU A 658 -17.71 30.93 -5.60
CA GLU A 658 -17.78 31.03 -7.06
C GLU A 658 -16.67 31.92 -7.63
N LEU A 659 -16.30 33.01 -6.95
CA LEU A 659 -15.15 33.83 -7.32
C LEU A 659 -13.84 33.03 -7.29
N LEU A 660 -13.50 32.38 -6.18
CA LEU A 660 -12.27 31.58 -6.04
C LEU A 660 -12.25 30.41 -7.03
N ARG A 661 -13.36 29.69 -7.11
CA ARG A 661 -13.55 28.53 -7.98
C ARG A 661 -13.44 28.87 -9.46
N SER A 662 -13.87 30.06 -9.90
CA SER A 662 -13.71 30.49 -11.29
C SER A 662 -12.24 30.49 -11.75
N PHE A 663 -11.31 30.90 -10.88
CA PHE A 663 -9.87 30.86 -11.18
C PHE A 663 -9.29 29.46 -11.08
N PHE A 664 -9.79 28.59 -10.19
CA PHE A 664 -9.42 27.17 -10.18
C PHE A 664 -9.87 26.45 -11.45
N ILE A 665 -11.09 26.71 -11.91
CA ILE A 665 -11.62 26.19 -13.19
C ILE A 665 -10.76 26.67 -14.35
N LEU A 666 -10.40 27.97 -14.38
CA LEU A 666 -9.51 28.51 -15.40
C LEU A 666 -8.17 27.77 -15.43
N VAL A 667 -7.53 27.62 -14.27
CA VAL A 667 -6.25 26.89 -14.18
C VAL A 667 -6.42 25.44 -14.60
N GLY A 668 -7.45 24.75 -14.12
CA GLY A 668 -7.76 23.38 -14.53
C GLY A 668 -7.93 23.25 -16.05
N SER A 669 -8.65 24.17 -16.68
CA SER A 669 -8.78 24.22 -18.14
C SER A 669 -7.43 24.43 -18.83
N GLU A 670 -6.62 25.37 -18.32
CA GLU A 670 -5.30 25.66 -18.85
C GLU A 670 -4.31 24.48 -18.67
N ILE A 671 -4.43 23.70 -17.59
CA ILE A 671 -3.70 22.43 -17.38
C ILE A 671 -4.11 21.43 -18.46
N THR A 672 -5.41 21.21 -18.63
CA THR A 672 -5.93 20.24 -19.61
C THR A 672 -5.51 20.59 -21.03
N LYS A 673 -5.55 21.88 -21.42
CA LYS A 673 -5.08 22.35 -22.74
C LYS A 673 -3.60 22.05 -23.02
N ARG A 674 -2.78 22.04 -21.96
CA ARG A 674 -1.33 21.83 -22.04
C ARG A 674 -0.91 20.39 -21.75
N THR A 675 -1.85 19.50 -21.45
CA THR A 675 -1.57 18.09 -21.19
C THR A 675 -1.11 17.40 -22.49
N ARG A 676 -0.08 16.57 -22.40
CA ARG A 676 0.49 15.76 -23.50
C ARG A 676 0.73 14.32 -23.01
N PRO A 677 0.80 13.31 -23.91
CA PRO A 677 1.07 11.92 -23.50
C PRO A 677 2.37 11.74 -22.73
N THR A 678 3.39 12.54 -23.05
CA THR A 678 4.73 12.51 -22.44
C THR A 678 4.90 13.52 -21.30
N SER A 679 3.93 14.42 -21.06
CA SER A 679 4.03 15.49 -20.07
C SER A 679 2.65 15.88 -19.54
N THR A 680 2.39 15.53 -18.29
CA THR A 680 1.15 15.88 -17.59
C THR A 680 1.46 16.71 -16.36
N PHE A 681 0.52 17.56 -15.92
CA PHE A 681 0.69 18.33 -14.67
C PHE A 681 0.59 17.39 -13.47
N ASN A 682 1.56 17.47 -12.55
CA ASN A 682 1.58 16.69 -11.32
C ASN A 682 0.98 17.50 -10.15
N PHE A 683 -0.07 16.96 -9.53
CA PHE A 683 -0.81 17.60 -8.44
C PHE A 683 -0.26 17.28 -7.04
N GLN A 684 0.71 16.38 -6.91
CA GLN A 684 1.27 16.00 -5.61
C GLN A 684 1.77 17.24 -4.86
N LEU A 685 1.32 17.40 -3.60
CA LEU A 685 1.73 18.51 -2.73
C LEU A 685 1.45 19.92 -3.31
N ALA A 686 0.63 20.03 -4.35
CA ALA A 686 0.33 21.29 -5.00
C ALA A 686 -0.42 22.24 -4.05
N SER A 687 0.07 23.48 -3.93
CA SER A 687 -0.59 24.48 -3.08
C SER A 687 -1.76 25.12 -3.82
N LEU A 688 -2.97 25.04 -3.25
CA LEU A 688 -4.14 25.69 -3.81
C LEU A 688 -3.96 27.21 -3.92
N GLY A 689 -3.31 27.86 -2.95
CA GLY A 689 -2.98 29.28 -3.05
C GLY A 689 -2.04 29.61 -4.22
N ASN A 690 -1.10 28.72 -4.55
CA ASN A 690 -0.24 28.91 -5.71
C ASN A 690 -1.02 28.77 -7.03
N LEU A 691 -1.88 27.75 -7.12
CA LEU A 691 -2.79 27.56 -8.25
C LEU A 691 -3.70 28.78 -8.42
N PHE A 692 -4.26 29.31 -7.33
CA PHE A 692 -5.13 30.48 -7.35
C PHE A 692 -4.43 31.74 -7.86
N ILE A 693 -3.25 32.09 -7.33
CA ILE A 693 -2.47 33.25 -7.79
C ILE A 693 -2.08 33.09 -9.26
N THR A 694 -1.71 31.88 -9.67
CA THR A 694 -1.38 31.58 -11.08
C THR A 694 -2.59 31.79 -11.97
N GLY A 695 -3.77 31.30 -11.57
CA GLY A 695 -5.02 31.53 -12.30
C GLY A 695 -5.37 32.99 -12.45
N CYS A 696 -5.28 33.76 -11.36
CA CYS A 696 -5.49 35.21 -11.39
C CYS A 696 -4.50 35.90 -12.33
N ARG A 697 -3.21 35.53 -12.26
CA ARG A 697 -2.16 36.10 -13.12
C ARG A 697 -2.44 35.81 -14.60
N LEU A 698 -2.79 34.57 -14.94
CA LEU A 698 -3.09 34.17 -16.31
C LEU A 698 -4.32 34.92 -16.84
N PHE A 699 -5.34 35.09 -16.01
CA PHE A 699 -6.54 35.84 -16.36
C PHE A 699 -6.25 37.33 -16.61
N PHE A 700 -5.56 37.99 -15.69
CA PHE A 700 -5.28 39.43 -15.78
C PHE A 700 -4.09 39.78 -16.67
N GLY A 701 -3.24 38.81 -17.01
CA GLY A 701 -1.93 39.06 -17.60
C GLY A 701 -1.02 39.91 -16.69
N SER A 702 -1.18 39.82 -15.36
CA SER A 702 -0.48 40.68 -14.41
C SER A 702 -0.37 40.02 -13.03
N LEU A 703 0.87 39.81 -12.56
CA LEU A 703 1.14 39.31 -11.21
C LEU A 703 0.66 40.30 -10.13
N GLU A 704 0.82 41.61 -10.36
CA GLU A 704 0.38 42.62 -9.38
C GLU A 704 -1.13 42.62 -9.21
N SER A 705 -1.89 42.43 -10.29
CA SER A 705 -3.35 42.32 -10.24
C SER A 705 -3.79 41.05 -9.50
N ALA A 706 -3.05 39.94 -9.66
CA ALA A 706 -3.28 38.72 -8.91
C ALA A 706 -3.05 38.90 -7.41
N ILE A 707 -1.95 39.57 -7.03
CA ILE A 707 -1.65 39.90 -5.62
C ILE A 707 -2.73 40.81 -5.03
N PHE A 708 -3.18 41.81 -5.79
CA PHE A 708 -4.26 42.70 -5.39
C PHE A 708 -5.56 41.93 -5.12
N LEU A 709 -5.98 41.05 -6.04
CA LEU A 709 -7.19 40.26 -5.86
C LEU A 709 -7.10 39.33 -4.64
N PHE A 710 -5.97 38.63 -4.47
CA PHE A 710 -5.73 37.78 -3.29
C PHE A 710 -5.90 38.58 -2.00
N ARG A 711 -5.23 39.74 -1.94
CA ARG A 711 -5.27 40.64 -0.80
C ARG A 711 -6.70 41.10 -0.46
N SER A 712 -7.47 41.48 -1.49
CA SER A 712 -8.85 41.92 -1.32
C SER A 712 -9.77 40.81 -0.84
N ILE A 713 -9.67 39.59 -1.40
CA ILE A 713 -10.52 38.45 -1.00
C ILE A 713 -10.23 38.03 0.45
N CYS A 714 -8.96 38.07 0.85
CA CYS A 714 -8.55 37.67 2.19
C CYS A 714 -8.59 38.80 3.23
N GLY A 715 -9.04 40.01 2.86
CA GLY A 715 -9.16 41.13 3.80
C GLY A 715 -7.83 41.58 4.40
N ILE A 716 -6.73 41.49 3.67
CA ILE A 716 -5.42 41.97 4.15
C ILE A 716 -5.45 43.52 4.24
N PRO A 717 -5.02 44.14 5.36
CA PRO A 717 -5.18 45.57 5.61
C PRO A 717 -4.62 46.49 4.51
N GLU A 718 -5.29 47.63 4.29
CA GLU A 718 -4.94 48.60 3.22
C GLU A 718 -3.55 49.24 3.36
N HIS A 719 -3.00 49.30 4.58
CA HIS A 719 -1.66 49.82 4.87
C HIS A 719 -0.56 48.76 4.74
N THR A 720 -0.88 47.52 4.38
CA THR A 720 0.09 46.43 4.20
C THR A 720 0.19 46.01 2.75
N HIS A 721 1.37 46.18 2.15
CA HIS A 721 1.63 45.89 0.75
C HIS A 721 2.60 44.72 0.59
N VAL A 722 2.30 43.80 -0.32
CA VAL A 722 3.24 42.78 -0.81
C VAL A 722 3.60 43.15 -2.24
N ILE A 723 4.87 43.48 -2.49
CA ILE A 723 5.34 44.01 -3.77
C ILE A 723 6.37 43.01 -4.34
N PRO A 724 6.11 42.42 -5.52
CA PRO A 724 7.11 41.60 -6.18
C PRO A 724 8.26 42.51 -6.63
N VAL A 725 9.50 42.11 -6.32
CA VAL A 725 10.68 42.94 -6.59
C VAL A 725 10.91 43.16 -8.10
N LEU A 726 10.36 42.28 -8.94
CA LEU A 726 10.28 42.42 -10.39
C LEU A 726 8.83 42.38 -10.84
N ASN A 727 8.46 43.30 -11.73
CA ASN A 727 7.16 43.26 -12.40
C ASN A 727 7.32 42.51 -13.74
N SER A 728 7.06 41.21 -13.72
CA SER A 728 7.21 40.35 -14.90
C SER A 728 6.19 39.22 -14.88
N ASN A 729 5.68 38.87 -16.07
CA ASN A 729 4.93 37.64 -16.30
C ASN A 729 5.78 36.49 -16.83
N PHE A 730 7.09 36.70 -16.99
CA PHE A 730 8.08 35.72 -17.42
C PHE A 730 8.88 35.17 -16.25
N SER A 731 9.38 33.94 -16.42
CA SER A 731 10.26 33.27 -15.47
C SER A 731 11.61 33.96 -15.37
N HIS A 732 12.04 34.23 -14.15
CA HIS A 732 13.33 34.81 -13.83
C HIS A 732 14.02 33.89 -12.84
N HIS A 733 15.19 33.38 -13.20
CA HIS A 733 15.94 32.48 -12.34
C HIS A 733 17.21 33.18 -11.86
N ILE A 734 17.76 32.69 -10.75
CA ILE A 734 19.04 33.15 -10.22
C ILE A 734 20.10 32.07 -10.43
N ALA A 735 21.35 32.49 -10.55
CA ALA A 735 22.52 31.63 -10.53
C ALA A 735 23.52 32.11 -9.48
N ALA A 736 24.29 31.16 -8.94
CA ALA A 736 25.33 31.40 -7.94
C ALA A 736 26.69 30.97 -8.48
N GLY A 737 27.69 31.84 -8.36
CA GLY A 737 29.10 31.51 -8.58
C GLY A 737 29.78 31.23 -7.25
N LEU A 738 30.40 30.06 -7.13
CA LEU A 738 31.12 29.62 -5.95
C LEU A 738 32.61 29.99 -6.02
N SER A 739 33.29 29.97 -4.87
CA SER A 739 34.71 30.34 -4.77
C SER A 739 35.68 29.38 -5.44
N ASP A 740 35.25 28.15 -5.73
CA ASP A 740 36.00 27.16 -6.50
C ASP A 740 35.81 27.31 -8.02
N GLY A 741 35.01 28.29 -8.46
CA GLY A 741 34.67 28.52 -9.87
C GLY A 741 33.43 27.78 -10.37
N THR A 742 32.75 27.01 -9.53
CA THR A 742 31.50 26.31 -9.87
C THR A 742 30.34 27.29 -10.03
N VAL A 743 29.45 27.04 -11.00
CA VAL A 743 28.22 27.83 -11.20
C VAL A 743 26.99 26.95 -11.04
N ILE A 744 26.09 27.36 -10.15
CA ILE A 744 24.82 26.67 -9.87
C ILE A 744 23.67 27.53 -10.39
N ALA A 745 22.74 26.94 -11.14
CA ALA A 745 21.58 27.63 -11.69
C ALA A 745 20.26 27.14 -11.07
N GLY A 746 19.41 28.09 -10.68
CA GLY A 746 18.10 27.85 -10.05
C GLY A 746 18.15 27.96 -8.53
N GLN A 747 17.16 28.65 -7.94
CA GLN A 747 17.07 28.87 -6.50
C GLN A 747 17.07 27.56 -5.71
N ASN A 748 16.29 26.57 -6.15
CA ASN A 748 16.19 25.28 -5.46
C ASN A 748 17.54 24.55 -5.41
N GLN A 749 18.34 24.56 -6.48
CA GLN A 749 19.66 23.93 -6.50
C GLN A 749 20.70 24.68 -5.65
N ILE A 750 20.53 25.99 -5.47
CA ILE A 750 21.37 26.79 -4.56
C ILE A 750 21.05 26.45 -3.10
N SER A 751 19.76 26.34 -2.76
CA SER A 751 19.32 26.02 -1.39
C SER A 751 19.42 24.53 -1.04
N HIS A 752 19.29 23.65 -2.04
CA HIS A 752 19.22 22.19 -1.93
C HIS A 752 20.03 21.56 -3.08
N PRO A 753 21.37 21.50 -2.95
CA PRO A 753 22.22 20.92 -3.97
C PRO A 753 21.98 19.41 -4.10
N SER A 754 21.75 18.92 -5.32
CA SER A 754 21.68 17.48 -5.66
C SER A 754 23.07 16.92 -6.01
N GLU A 755 23.28 15.59 -5.91
CA GLU A 755 24.60 14.92 -6.02
C GLU A 755 25.35 15.10 -7.36
N GLU A 756 24.76 15.71 -8.39
CA GLU A 756 25.42 15.95 -9.68
C GLU A 756 25.55 17.44 -10.03
N PRO A 757 26.69 18.11 -9.73
CA PRO A 757 26.99 19.42 -10.28
C PRO A 757 27.26 19.33 -11.79
N LEU A 758 26.65 20.21 -12.58
CA LEU A 758 26.96 20.35 -14.01
C LEU A 758 28.44 20.76 -14.19
N THR A 759 29.17 20.06 -15.04
CA THR A 759 30.57 20.40 -15.37
C THR A 759 30.65 21.69 -16.20
N ASN A 760 31.70 22.48 -15.97
CA ASN A 760 31.97 23.81 -16.56
C ASN A 760 31.84 23.90 -18.11
N ASN A 761 31.87 22.78 -18.83
CA ASN A 761 31.84 22.75 -20.29
C ASN A 761 30.47 23.07 -20.93
N GLN A 762 29.36 22.93 -20.20
CA GLN A 762 28.02 23.13 -20.77
C GLN A 762 27.54 24.59 -20.77
N LEU A 763 27.95 25.39 -19.79
CA LEU A 763 27.62 26.84 -19.71
C LEU A 763 28.48 27.70 -20.66
N VAL A 764 29.70 27.24 -21.00
CA VAL A 764 30.67 27.99 -21.80
C VAL A 764 30.34 27.98 -23.30
N ALA A 765 29.68 26.93 -23.82
CA ALA A 765 29.41 26.78 -25.25
C ALA A 765 28.50 27.89 -25.82
N GLY A 766 27.48 28.33 -25.06
CA GLY A 766 26.57 29.40 -25.48
C GLY A 766 27.23 30.79 -25.49
N ASN A 767 28.10 31.07 -24.52
CA ASN A 767 28.79 32.35 -24.40
C ASN A 767 29.93 32.52 -25.43
N LYS A 768 30.62 31.43 -25.82
CA LYS A 768 31.67 31.46 -26.85
C LYS A 768 31.10 31.73 -28.25
N ALA A 769 30.02 31.04 -28.63
CA ALA A 769 29.42 31.18 -29.95
C ALA A 769 28.88 32.60 -30.21
N LEU A 770 28.27 33.23 -29.20
CA LEU A 770 27.76 34.60 -29.32
C LEU A 770 28.86 35.65 -29.16
N SER A 771 29.90 35.40 -28.35
CA SER A 771 31.11 36.23 -28.30
C SER A 771 31.82 36.26 -29.66
N GLU A 772 31.97 35.11 -30.30
CA GLU A 772 32.54 35.00 -31.65
C GLU A 772 31.64 35.64 -32.71
N LEU A 773 30.31 35.51 -32.61
CA LEU A 773 29.36 36.17 -33.50
C LEU A 773 29.34 37.69 -33.31
N THR A 774 29.40 38.17 -32.06
CA THR A 774 29.42 39.59 -31.70
C THR A 774 30.76 40.22 -32.08
N ASN A 775 31.88 39.49 -31.92
CA ASN A 775 33.19 39.93 -32.38
C ASN A 775 33.29 39.90 -33.91
N LYS A 776 32.65 38.94 -34.59
CA LYS A 776 32.50 38.95 -36.06
C LYS A 776 31.65 40.13 -36.54
N LEU A 777 30.53 40.43 -35.89
CA LEU A 777 29.66 41.57 -36.21
C LEU A 777 30.33 42.92 -35.91
N LYS A 778 31.18 43.00 -34.87
CA LYS A 778 32.00 44.19 -34.59
C LYS A 778 33.19 44.34 -35.54
N SER A 779 33.68 43.25 -36.13
CA SER A 779 34.81 43.26 -37.08
C SER A 779 34.42 43.64 -38.52
N GLN A 780 33.13 43.65 -38.84
CA GLN A 780 32.64 44.14 -40.13
C GLN A 780 32.30 45.64 -40.01
N ASN A 781 33.16 46.47 -40.60
CA ASN A 781 32.98 47.93 -40.71
C ASN A 781 31.57 48.28 -41.20
N LEU A 782 30.72 48.80 -40.31
CA LEU A 782 29.49 49.51 -40.66
C LEU A 782 29.78 51.01 -40.72
N SER A 783 30.58 51.40 -41.71
CA SER A 783 30.69 52.78 -42.19
C SER A 783 29.86 52.97 -43.45
N ALA A 784 28.55 52.71 -43.37
CA ALA A 784 27.56 53.22 -44.34
C ALA A 784 26.15 52.83 -43.86
N LEU A 785 25.43 53.79 -43.26
CA LEU A 785 24.00 54.08 -43.53
C LEU A 785 23.49 55.12 -42.51
N ASN A 786 23.68 56.39 -42.86
CA ASN A 786 22.80 57.47 -42.41
C ASN A 786 21.44 57.31 -43.11
N VAL A 787 20.33 57.41 -42.37
CA VAL A 787 19.29 58.47 -42.49
C VAL A 787 18.03 58.07 -41.70
N SER A 788 17.75 58.91 -40.69
CA SER A 788 16.47 59.39 -40.15
C SER A 788 15.13 58.76 -40.59
N LEU A 789 14.42 58.22 -39.58
CA LEU A 789 13.00 58.44 -39.22
C LEU A 789 12.03 58.96 -40.30
N ALA A 790 11.03 58.14 -40.66
CA ALA A 790 9.59 58.46 -40.51
C ALA A 790 8.68 57.27 -40.91
N ASN A 791 7.65 57.06 -40.08
CA ASN A 791 6.34 56.46 -40.34
C ASN A 791 6.14 54.97 -40.72
N SER A 792 5.28 54.37 -39.87
CA SER A 792 4.22 53.40 -40.12
C SER A 792 4.54 51.96 -40.53
N GLY A 793 4.23 51.05 -39.59
CA GLY A 793 3.53 49.78 -39.83
C GLY A 793 4.34 48.65 -40.45
N PHE A 794 4.87 47.75 -39.62
CA PHE A 794 5.51 46.51 -40.11
C PHE A 794 4.55 45.30 -40.10
N PRO A 795 4.67 44.40 -41.10
CA PRO A 795 3.82 43.23 -41.35
C PRO A 795 4.54 41.91 -41.01
N GLY A 796 3.88 40.78 -41.27
CA GLY A 796 4.43 39.43 -41.15
C GLY A 796 4.50 38.65 -42.47
N ALA A 797 5.29 37.56 -42.41
CA ALA A 797 5.42 36.39 -43.29
C ALA A 797 6.56 36.35 -44.35
N GLY A 798 7.43 35.32 -44.23
CA GLY A 798 7.68 34.36 -45.32
C GLY A 798 9.11 34.13 -45.87
N SER A 799 9.53 32.85 -45.81
CA SER A 799 10.33 32.06 -46.80
C SER A 799 11.87 31.89 -46.72
N THR A 800 12.29 30.72 -46.20
CA THR A 800 13.10 29.59 -46.78
C THR A 800 14.10 29.84 -47.93
N THR A 801 15.41 29.48 -47.88
CA THR A 801 16.12 28.17 -48.18
C THR A 801 17.65 28.45 -48.47
N PRO A 802 18.59 27.51 -48.79
CA PRO A 802 19.03 26.23 -48.16
C PRO A 802 20.60 25.95 -48.14
N LEU A 803 21.03 24.91 -47.38
CA LEU A 803 22.19 23.96 -47.52
C LEU A 803 23.68 24.43 -47.55
N ASN A 804 24.58 23.84 -46.73
CA ASN A 804 25.42 22.64 -47.06
C ASN A 804 26.40 22.25 -45.89
N PRO A 805 27.18 21.13 -45.94
CA PRO A 805 27.32 20.18 -44.85
C PRO A 805 28.77 20.00 -44.35
N GLY A 806 28.94 19.26 -43.26
CA GLY A 806 30.23 18.68 -42.89
C GLY A 806 30.86 19.34 -41.67
N TYR A 807 30.53 18.80 -40.49
CA TYR A 807 31.52 18.45 -39.46
C TYR A 807 30.88 17.36 -38.61
N SER A 808 31.36 16.14 -38.82
CA SER A 808 31.01 14.98 -38.00
C SER A 808 31.85 15.04 -36.72
N THR A 809 31.20 15.34 -35.61
CA THR A 809 31.66 14.99 -34.25
C THR A 809 30.51 14.28 -33.55
N PRO A 810 30.76 13.18 -32.81
CA PRO A 810 29.70 12.40 -32.19
C PRO A 810 29.06 13.24 -31.10
N VAL A 811 27.90 13.82 -31.41
CA VAL A 811 26.97 14.32 -30.41
C VAL A 811 26.44 13.07 -29.72
N VAL A 812 26.88 12.83 -28.49
CA VAL A 812 26.15 11.94 -27.59
C VAL A 812 24.82 12.65 -27.33
N TYR A 813 23.80 12.30 -28.11
CA TYR A 813 22.42 12.69 -27.85
C TYR A 813 22.03 12.08 -26.50
N MET A 814 21.93 12.91 -25.46
CA MET A 814 21.12 12.58 -24.29
C MET A 814 19.67 12.58 -24.76
N HIS A 815 19.18 11.40 -25.13
CA HIS A 815 17.99 11.21 -25.95
C HIS A 815 16.65 11.18 -25.17
N ASP A 816 16.62 11.61 -23.89
CA ASP A 816 15.42 11.46 -23.04
C ASP A 816 14.78 12.78 -22.56
N HIS A 817 15.31 13.96 -22.92
CA HIS A 817 14.81 15.25 -22.39
C HIS A 817 14.38 16.29 -23.44
N ASP A 818 14.54 16.00 -24.73
CA ASP A 818 14.15 16.92 -25.82
C ASP A 818 12.80 16.59 -26.48
N GLU A 819 12.09 15.54 -26.05
CA GLU A 819 10.74 15.20 -26.56
C GLU A 819 9.58 15.90 -25.81
N VAL A 820 9.88 16.77 -24.85
CA VAL A 820 8.85 17.42 -24.02
C VAL A 820 8.69 18.90 -24.38
N GLU A 821 7.66 19.22 -25.19
CA GLU A 821 7.17 20.58 -25.43
C GLU A 821 6.40 21.12 -24.20
N ASP A 822 7.13 21.49 -23.14
CA ASP A 822 6.61 22.25 -22.01
C ASP A 822 6.57 23.77 -22.31
N ALA A 823 6.14 24.64 -21.37
CA ALA A 823 6.24 26.10 -21.54
C ALA A 823 7.70 26.61 -21.62
N ASN A 824 8.66 25.71 -21.46
CA ASN A 824 10.08 25.94 -21.62
C ASN A 824 10.43 26.10 -23.11
N LEU A 825 10.95 27.27 -23.48
CA LEU A 825 11.37 27.52 -24.87
C LEU A 825 12.49 26.55 -25.30
N PRO A 826 12.54 26.13 -26.58
CA PRO A 826 13.61 25.29 -27.10
C PRO A 826 15.00 25.86 -26.78
N GLY A 827 15.87 25.05 -26.19
CA GLY A 827 17.23 25.46 -25.78
C GLY A 827 17.37 26.02 -24.36
N SER A 828 16.30 26.05 -23.55
CA SER A 828 16.38 26.41 -22.12
C SER A 828 17.30 25.46 -21.32
N LEU A 829 17.93 25.95 -20.25
CA LEU A 829 18.87 25.15 -19.44
C LEU A 829 18.18 23.92 -18.81
N PRO A 830 18.72 22.69 -18.98
CA PRO A 830 18.14 21.47 -18.43
C PRO A 830 17.94 21.50 -16.90
N SER A 831 18.86 22.13 -16.16
CA SER A 831 18.76 22.29 -14.70
C SER A 831 17.55 23.11 -14.24
N LEU A 832 17.01 23.96 -15.12
CA LEU A 832 15.81 24.76 -14.86
C LEU A 832 14.51 24.05 -15.27
N ARG A 833 14.60 22.93 -16.02
CA ARG A 833 13.44 22.17 -16.50
C ARG A 833 13.00 21.04 -15.55
N ARG A 834 13.82 20.64 -14.58
CA ARG A 834 13.50 19.55 -13.63
C ARG A 834 12.35 19.96 -12.69
N GLY A 835 11.35 19.08 -12.53
CA GLY A 835 10.28 19.25 -11.55
C GLY A 835 10.77 18.92 -10.14
N ASN A 836 10.82 19.91 -9.26
CA ASN A 836 11.29 19.76 -7.87
C ASN A 836 10.08 19.59 -6.93
N ILE A 837 9.24 18.58 -7.19
CA ILE A 837 7.92 18.44 -6.55
C ILE A 837 8.02 17.81 -5.16
N ILE A 838 8.84 16.77 -5.02
CA ILE A 838 9.13 16.13 -3.74
C ILE A 838 10.26 16.92 -3.10
N PHE A 839 9.92 17.64 -2.03
CA PHE A 839 10.80 18.55 -1.34
C PHE A 839 10.80 18.22 0.14
N THR A 840 11.94 17.78 0.65
CA THR A 840 12.21 17.62 2.08
C THR A 840 13.29 18.63 2.49
N LYS A 841 13.04 19.41 3.53
CA LYS A 841 14.05 20.33 4.08
C LYS A 841 15.12 19.60 4.90
N GLU A 842 15.06 18.28 4.97
CA GLU A 842 15.80 17.48 5.95
C GLU A 842 17.10 16.89 5.42
N GLU A 843 17.34 16.89 4.10
CA GLU A 843 18.65 16.51 3.55
C GLU A 843 19.65 17.66 3.73
N GLU A 844 20.70 17.42 4.54
CA GLU A 844 21.61 18.43 5.09
C GLU A 844 22.99 18.51 4.38
N ALA A 845 23.04 18.55 3.04
CA ALA A 845 24.31 18.79 2.34
C ALA A 845 24.66 20.31 2.30
N GLU A 846 25.82 20.69 2.81
CA GLU A 846 26.41 22.03 2.59
C GLU A 846 26.90 22.16 1.12
N LEU A 847 26.97 23.38 0.59
CA LEU A 847 27.59 23.61 -0.72
C LEU A 847 29.11 23.28 -0.68
N SER A 848 29.67 22.84 -1.80
CA SER A 848 31.10 22.47 -1.92
C SER A 848 32.07 23.64 -1.65
N ALA A 849 31.61 24.87 -1.86
CA ALA A 849 32.36 26.10 -1.73
C ALA A 849 31.44 27.28 -1.41
N ARG A 850 32.01 28.41 -0.97
CA ARG A 850 31.23 29.59 -0.61
C ARG A 850 30.70 30.31 -1.84
N ILE A 851 29.47 30.80 -1.77
CA ILE A 851 28.94 31.70 -2.79
C ILE A 851 29.74 33.01 -2.77
N GLN A 852 30.27 33.40 -3.92
CA GLN A 852 30.92 34.69 -4.15
C GLN A 852 29.97 35.71 -4.76
N ARG A 853 29.06 35.28 -5.63
CA ARG A 853 28.18 36.17 -6.40
C ARG A 853 26.87 35.51 -6.78
N ILE A 854 25.77 36.27 -6.75
CA ILE A 854 24.46 35.88 -7.28
C ILE A 854 24.08 36.83 -8.42
N TRP A 855 23.53 36.31 -9.51
CA TRP A 855 22.98 37.12 -10.62
C TRP A 855 21.71 36.50 -11.19
N TYR A 856 20.91 37.31 -11.88
CA TYR A 856 19.75 36.81 -12.63
C TYR A 856 20.18 36.21 -13.96
N ILE A 857 19.52 35.13 -14.36
CA ILE A 857 19.68 34.49 -15.66
C ILE A 857 18.33 34.39 -16.38
N ASN A 858 18.37 34.45 -17.71
CA ASN A 858 17.23 34.07 -18.53
C ASN A 858 17.08 32.53 -18.59
N PRO A 859 15.99 31.99 -19.17
CA PRO A 859 15.81 30.54 -19.29
C PRO A 859 16.92 29.79 -20.03
N TYR A 860 17.75 30.48 -20.82
CA TYR A 860 18.89 29.91 -21.56
C TYR A 860 20.21 29.96 -20.79
N GLY A 861 20.21 30.45 -19.54
CA GLY A 861 21.41 30.53 -18.70
C GLY A 861 22.25 31.77 -18.87
N GLN A 862 21.81 32.74 -19.67
CA GLN A 862 22.55 33.98 -19.89
C GLN A 862 22.27 34.97 -18.77
N GLU A 863 23.32 35.62 -18.25
CA GLU A 863 23.18 36.69 -17.26
C GLU A 863 22.31 37.83 -17.82
N ILE A 864 21.31 38.22 -17.04
CA ILE A 864 20.45 39.37 -17.31
C ILE A 864 20.51 40.34 -16.13
N ARG A 865 20.30 41.62 -16.41
CA ARG A 865 20.30 42.69 -15.38
C ARG A 865 18.97 43.43 -15.39
N PRO A 866 17.90 42.79 -14.88
CA PRO A 866 16.56 43.37 -14.93
C PRO A 866 16.45 44.58 -14.00
N GLN A 867 15.54 45.48 -14.36
CA GLN A 867 15.24 46.67 -13.57
C GLN A 867 14.28 46.30 -12.44
N ALA A 868 14.58 46.77 -11.22
CA ALA A 868 13.67 46.58 -10.08
C ALA A 868 12.30 47.19 -10.36
N ASN A 869 11.25 46.60 -9.80
CA ASN A 869 9.89 47.11 -9.89
C ASN A 869 9.85 48.58 -9.42
N PRO A 870 9.32 49.52 -10.23
CA PRO A 870 9.20 50.92 -9.84
C PRO A 870 8.49 51.14 -8.50
N LYS A 871 7.50 50.30 -8.15
CA LYS A 871 6.81 50.34 -6.85
C LYS A 871 7.74 49.96 -5.70
N SER A 872 8.60 48.95 -5.88
CA SER A 872 9.62 48.58 -4.89
C SER A 872 10.64 49.69 -4.70
N LEU A 873 11.13 50.31 -5.78
CA LEU A 873 12.05 51.45 -5.70
C LEU A 873 11.42 52.65 -5.00
N ALA A 874 10.16 52.96 -5.31
CA ALA A 874 9.42 54.04 -4.65
C ALA A 874 9.23 53.76 -3.15
N ALA A 875 8.86 52.53 -2.78
CA ALA A 875 8.70 52.11 -1.39
C ALA A 875 10.01 52.24 -0.60
N VAL A 876 11.14 51.78 -1.15
CA VAL A 876 12.46 51.91 -0.51
C VAL A 876 12.88 53.37 -0.39
N ARG A 877 12.70 54.18 -1.44
CA ARG A 877 13.04 55.61 -1.41
C ARG A 877 12.21 56.41 -0.41
N ALA A 878 10.97 56.00 -0.15
CA ALA A 878 10.08 56.65 0.82
C ALA A 878 10.20 56.10 2.24
N ALA A 879 10.83 54.93 2.42
CA ALA A 879 10.92 54.28 3.72
C ALA A 879 11.78 55.07 4.71
N GLU A 880 11.33 55.15 5.96
CA GLU A 880 12.16 55.63 7.08
C GLU A 880 13.12 54.55 7.58
N THR A 881 12.67 53.29 7.53
CA THR A 881 13.42 52.12 7.99
C THR A 881 13.35 51.02 6.95
N VAL A 882 14.51 50.54 6.50
CA VAL A 882 14.65 49.34 5.67
C VAL A 882 15.13 48.21 6.56
N VAL A 883 14.44 47.07 6.49
CA VAL A 883 14.80 45.87 7.28
C VAL A 883 15.17 44.75 6.33
N TYR A 884 16.41 44.27 6.43
CA TYR A 884 16.83 42.98 5.87
C TYR A 884 16.42 41.91 6.90
N SER A 885 15.26 41.29 6.66
CA SER A 885 14.64 40.36 7.61
C SER A 885 15.36 39.01 7.68
N ILE A 886 15.04 38.22 8.71
CA ILE A 886 15.44 36.82 8.84
C ILE A 886 14.96 36.04 7.59
N GLY A 887 15.86 35.24 7.01
CA GLY A 887 15.65 34.51 5.76
C GLY A 887 16.98 34.21 5.09
N SER A 888 16.99 33.39 4.04
CA SER A 888 18.25 33.05 3.39
C SER A 888 18.91 34.29 2.79
N LEU A 889 20.19 34.51 3.13
CA LEU A 889 20.95 35.62 2.56
C LEU A 889 20.96 35.57 1.03
N TYR A 890 21.38 34.44 0.45
CA TYR A 890 21.69 34.38 -0.98
C TYR A 890 20.49 34.05 -1.87
N THR A 891 19.47 33.38 -1.35
CA THR A 891 18.26 33.03 -2.12
C THR A 891 17.04 33.87 -1.81
N SER A 892 17.03 34.66 -0.73
CA SER A 892 15.90 35.55 -0.39
C SER A 892 16.27 37.05 -0.40
N ILE A 893 17.37 37.43 0.27
CA ILE A 893 17.72 38.85 0.46
C ILE A 893 18.46 39.38 -0.78
N ILE A 894 19.59 38.77 -1.14
CA ILE A 894 20.47 39.22 -2.22
C ILE A 894 19.75 39.35 -3.58
N PRO A 895 18.87 38.41 -3.99
CA PRO A 895 18.11 38.55 -5.25
C PRO A 895 17.27 39.82 -5.31
N CYS A 896 16.80 40.33 -4.17
CA CYS A 896 16.07 41.59 -4.13
C CYS A 896 16.98 42.82 -4.30
N LEU A 897 18.27 42.71 -3.93
CA LEU A 897 19.23 43.82 -3.88
C LEU A 897 20.03 44.01 -5.16
N ILE A 898 20.34 42.94 -5.90
CA ILE A 898 21.14 43.00 -7.14
C ILE A 898 20.42 43.66 -8.32
N LEU A 899 19.13 43.96 -8.19
CA LEU A 899 18.29 44.51 -9.25
C LEU A 899 18.57 45.99 -9.50
N ARG A 900 18.60 46.37 -10.78
CA ARG A 900 19.07 47.71 -11.18
C ARG A 900 18.32 48.82 -10.45
N GLY A 901 19.08 49.69 -9.79
CA GLY A 901 18.58 50.85 -9.05
C GLY A 901 18.24 50.60 -7.57
N MET A 902 18.25 49.36 -7.08
CA MET A 902 17.91 49.05 -5.68
C MET A 902 18.98 49.57 -4.70
N GLY A 903 20.24 49.26 -4.94
CA GLY A 903 21.34 49.72 -4.09
C GLY A 903 21.50 51.24 -4.10
N GLU A 904 21.28 51.90 -5.24
CA GLU A 904 21.21 53.37 -5.30
C GLU A 904 20.05 53.88 -4.44
N ALA A 905 18.84 53.32 -4.58
CA ALA A 905 17.68 53.70 -3.77
C ALA A 905 17.93 53.55 -2.26
N ILE A 906 18.63 52.51 -1.83
CA ILE A 906 19.00 52.29 -0.42
C ILE A 906 20.06 53.31 0.03
N ALA A 907 21.12 53.50 -0.75
CA ALA A 907 22.25 54.36 -0.38
C ALA A 907 21.86 55.83 -0.31
N THR A 908 21.07 56.32 -1.27
CA THR A 908 20.78 57.76 -1.47
C THR A 908 19.42 58.18 -0.93
N SER A 909 18.62 57.29 -0.34
CA SER A 909 17.34 57.67 0.26
C SER A 909 17.57 58.64 1.43
N SER A 910 17.09 59.87 1.27
CA SER A 910 17.15 60.90 2.29
C SER A 910 16.16 60.68 3.43
N SER A 911 15.10 59.88 3.21
CA SER A 911 14.13 59.52 4.25
C SER A 911 14.60 58.35 5.10
N CYS A 912 15.44 57.46 4.56
CA CYS A 912 15.86 56.24 5.23
C CYS A 912 16.94 56.51 6.28
N LYS A 913 16.52 56.58 7.55
CA LYS A 913 17.40 56.78 8.71
C LYS A 913 18.01 55.48 9.21
N HIS A 914 17.28 54.36 9.06
CA HIS A 914 17.65 53.08 9.65
C HIS A 914 17.66 51.97 8.58
N LYS A 915 18.78 51.25 8.47
CA LYS A 915 18.99 50.12 7.57
C LYS A 915 19.41 48.93 8.43
N VAL A 916 18.43 48.15 8.85
CA VAL A 916 18.56 47.16 9.92
C VAL A 916 18.73 45.78 9.33
N LEU A 917 19.86 45.12 9.61
CA LEU A 917 20.07 43.72 9.30
C LEU A 917 19.72 42.87 10.53
N ILE A 918 18.81 41.92 10.38
CA ILE A 918 18.50 40.92 11.41
C ILE A 918 19.22 39.62 11.01
N LEU A 919 20.22 39.21 11.79
CA LEU A 919 20.97 37.99 11.50
C LEU A 919 20.14 36.75 11.78
N ASN A 920 20.37 35.68 11.02
CA ASN A 920 19.68 34.40 11.23
C ASN A 920 20.10 33.75 12.56
N GLY A 921 19.15 33.02 13.14
CA GLY A 921 19.35 32.23 14.36
C GLY A 921 20.10 30.92 14.14
N SER A 922 20.43 30.60 12.90
CA SER A 922 21.27 29.48 12.49
C SER A 922 22.02 29.86 11.21
N PHE A 923 23.08 29.13 10.90
CA PHE A 923 23.75 29.25 9.59
C PHE A 923 22.87 28.71 8.46
N ASP A 924 22.77 29.46 7.35
CA ASP A 924 22.17 28.96 6.11
C ASP A 924 23.16 28.04 5.39
N ARG A 925 22.67 26.99 4.73
CA ARG A 925 23.50 26.02 3.99
C ARG A 925 24.29 26.65 2.83
N GLU A 926 23.73 27.73 2.30
CA GLU A 926 24.23 28.45 1.12
C GLU A 926 25.51 29.25 1.39
N ILE A 927 25.94 29.37 2.64
CA ILE A 927 27.16 30.12 3.00
C ILE A 927 28.46 29.31 2.79
N GLY A 928 28.34 28.06 2.33
CA GLY A 928 29.45 27.15 2.00
C GLY A 928 30.05 26.41 3.21
N PRO A 929 31.10 25.61 2.99
CA PRO A 929 31.57 24.65 3.99
C PRO A 929 32.32 25.34 5.12
N GLY A 930 32.07 24.86 6.35
CA GLY A 930 32.75 25.32 7.56
C GLY A 930 32.14 26.60 8.17
N ARG A 931 31.68 26.48 9.42
CA ARG A 931 30.95 27.47 10.25
C ARG A 931 31.72 28.76 10.61
N THR A 932 32.35 29.43 9.65
CA THR A 932 33.17 30.64 9.86
C THR A 932 32.64 31.89 9.15
N PHE A 933 31.38 31.88 8.68
CA PHE A 933 30.74 33.07 8.11
C PHE A 933 30.30 34.04 9.22
N THR A 934 30.85 35.23 9.25
CA THR A 934 30.63 36.23 10.31
C THR A 934 29.53 37.21 9.94
N ALA A 935 29.03 37.96 10.92
CA ALA A 935 28.12 39.07 10.65
C ALA A 935 28.71 40.13 9.70
N LEU A 936 30.04 40.31 9.70
CA LEU A 936 30.70 41.22 8.78
C LEU A 936 30.60 40.72 7.33
N ASP A 937 30.66 39.41 7.13
CA ASP A 937 30.48 38.80 5.79
C ASP A 937 29.07 39.00 5.25
N PHE A 938 28.04 38.97 6.11
CA PHE A 938 26.67 39.35 5.72
C PHE A 938 26.60 40.81 5.23
N VAL A 939 27.21 41.73 5.97
CA VAL A 939 27.22 43.16 5.59
C VAL A 939 28.01 43.39 4.30
N LYS A 940 29.13 42.67 4.12
CA LYS A 940 29.91 42.68 2.88
C LYS A 940 29.07 42.18 1.70
N ALA A 941 28.39 41.04 1.83
CA ALA A 941 27.54 40.49 0.78
C ALA A 941 26.41 41.45 0.36
N ILE A 942 25.74 42.08 1.34
CA ILE A 942 24.70 43.10 1.09
C ILE A 942 25.27 44.31 0.36
N THR A 943 26.45 44.79 0.80
CA THR A 943 27.14 45.93 0.17
C THR A 943 27.49 45.61 -1.28
N ASN A 944 28.12 44.45 -1.52
CA ASN A 944 28.49 43.99 -2.86
C ASN A 944 27.26 43.92 -3.78
N ALA A 945 26.16 43.30 -3.33
CA ALA A 945 24.93 43.22 -4.09
C ALA A 945 24.35 44.59 -4.44
N CYS A 946 24.36 45.53 -3.47
CA CYS A 946 23.89 46.89 -3.71
C CYS A 946 24.80 47.66 -4.68
N VAL A 947 26.12 47.44 -4.66
CA VAL A 947 27.05 48.05 -5.62
C VAL A 947 26.85 47.46 -7.02
N GLU A 948 26.69 46.14 -7.14
CA GLU A 948 26.39 45.47 -8.41
C GLU A 948 25.10 46.00 -9.05
N SER A 949 24.09 46.29 -8.24
CA SER A 949 22.83 46.89 -8.69
C SER A 949 22.98 48.27 -9.37
N ARG A 950 24.11 48.94 -9.14
CA ARG A 950 24.47 50.23 -9.74
C ARG A 950 25.22 50.08 -11.06
N GLY A 951 25.44 48.83 -11.50
CA GLY A 951 26.09 48.50 -12.77
C GLY A 951 27.61 48.36 -12.69
N VAL A 952 28.20 48.33 -11.49
CA VAL A 952 29.64 48.11 -11.28
C VAL A 952 29.83 46.68 -10.76
N ILE A 953 30.50 45.81 -11.52
CA ILE A 953 30.69 44.40 -11.13
C ILE A 953 32.11 44.12 -10.59
N ALA A 954 32.26 43.03 -9.84
CA ALA A 954 33.55 42.57 -9.32
C ALA A 954 34.59 42.42 -10.46
N GLY A 955 35.74 43.07 -10.29
CA GLY A 955 36.81 43.11 -11.31
C GLY A 955 36.80 44.34 -12.23
N GLU A 956 35.73 45.14 -12.24
CA GLU A 956 35.71 46.43 -12.95
C GLU A 956 36.33 47.56 -12.12
N GLU A 957 36.85 48.58 -12.80
CA GLU A 957 37.46 49.75 -12.18
C GLU A 957 36.47 50.46 -11.25
N GLY A 958 36.81 50.55 -9.97
CA GLY A 958 35.98 51.21 -8.95
C GLY A 958 35.11 50.29 -8.09
N PHE A 959 34.97 48.99 -8.41
CA PHE A 959 34.22 48.05 -7.57
C PHE A 959 34.80 47.96 -6.15
N GLU A 960 36.08 47.63 -6.02
CA GLU A 960 36.78 47.51 -4.73
C GLU A 960 36.72 48.80 -3.89
N ARG A 961 36.71 49.96 -4.54
CA ARG A 961 36.56 51.25 -3.88
C ARG A 961 35.15 51.44 -3.31
N LEU A 962 34.12 51.01 -4.05
CA LEU A 962 32.71 51.13 -3.68
C LEU A 962 32.26 50.04 -2.70
N THR A 963 33.01 48.94 -2.58
CA THR A 963 32.78 47.85 -1.63
C THR A 963 33.76 47.84 -0.46
N ALA A 964 34.58 48.89 -0.31
CA ALA A 964 35.47 49.06 0.84
C ALA A 964 34.66 49.14 2.15
N GLU A 965 35.24 48.71 3.27
CA GLU A 965 34.53 48.66 4.56
C GLU A 965 33.95 50.02 4.99
N THR A 966 34.59 51.12 4.59
CA THR A 966 34.11 52.50 4.82
C THR A 966 32.74 52.79 4.19
N GLU A 967 32.33 52.00 3.20
CA GLU A 967 31.08 52.14 2.49
C GLU A 967 29.93 51.35 3.15
N TYR A 968 30.22 50.40 4.05
CA TYR A 968 29.23 49.47 4.61
C TYR A 968 28.06 50.19 5.29
N LYS A 969 28.33 51.29 6.01
CA LYS A 969 27.32 52.10 6.69
C LYS A 969 26.26 52.68 5.73
N LYS A 970 26.60 52.87 4.45
CA LYS A 970 25.65 53.35 3.44
C LYS A 970 24.52 52.35 3.19
N TYR A 971 24.73 51.06 3.47
CA TYR A 971 23.76 49.99 3.19
C TYR A 971 23.24 49.31 4.45
N VAL A 972 24.00 49.28 5.54
CA VAL A 972 23.60 48.72 6.85
C VAL A 972 24.01 49.67 7.96
N THR A 973 23.06 50.16 8.74
CA THR A 973 23.33 51.05 9.89
C THR A 973 23.18 50.35 11.24
N HIS A 974 22.39 49.27 11.31
CA HIS A 974 22.15 48.50 12.52
C HIS A 974 22.21 46.99 12.25
N VAL A 975 22.76 46.22 13.20
CA VAL A 975 22.78 44.75 13.17
C VAL A 975 22.12 44.21 14.44
N LEU A 976 21.02 43.49 14.29
CA LEU A 976 20.37 42.74 15.38
C LEU A 976 20.88 41.30 15.35
N TYR A 977 21.31 40.78 16.51
CA TYR A 977 21.93 39.45 16.58
C TYR A 977 21.59 38.68 17.86
N LEU A 978 21.73 37.35 17.78
CA LEU A 978 21.67 36.42 18.90
C LEU A 978 23.08 35.96 19.27
N GLU A 979 23.28 35.47 20.50
CA GLU A 979 24.55 34.91 20.96
C GLU A 979 24.35 33.49 21.46
N GLY A 980 25.06 32.53 20.86
CA GLY A 980 24.96 31.11 21.18
C GLY A 980 25.78 30.24 20.22
N GLU A 981 25.63 28.92 20.33
CA GLU A 981 26.26 27.98 19.42
C GLU A 981 25.46 27.87 18.12
N GLY A 982 26.13 27.87 16.97
CA GLY A 982 25.49 27.74 15.65
C GLY A 982 24.87 29.04 15.07
N VAL A 983 25.06 30.20 15.71
CA VAL A 983 24.67 31.52 15.18
C VAL A 983 25.88 32.28 14.60
N PRO A 984 25.69 33.22 13.65
CA PRO A 984 26.77 34.05 13.12
C PRO A 984 27.48 34.86 14.20
N LYS A 985 28.82 34.78 14.24
CA LYS A 985 29.64 35.53 15.19
C LYS A 985 29.64 37.03 14.87
N VAL A 986 29.53 37.87 15.90
CA VAL A 986 29.49 39.33 15.79
C VAL A 986 30.67 39.97 16.51
N ASP A 987 31.54 40.66 15.78
CA ASP A 987 32.60 41.49 16.36
C ASP A 987 32.07 42.92 16.57
N THR A 988 31.59 43.19 17.79
CA THR A 988 31.04 44.51 18.14
C THR A 988 32.08 45.64 18.12
N ALA A 989 33.37 45.35 18.29
CA ALA A 989 34.41 46.38 18.23
C ALA A 989 34.63 46.81 16.78
N LYS A 990 34.74 45.85 15.86
CA LYS A 990 34.88 46.12 14.43
C LYS A 990 33.67 46.89 13.87
N PHE A 991 32.45 46.52 14.24
CA PHE A 991 31.25 47.26 13.80
C PHE A 991 31.20 48.69 14.35
N LYS A 992 31.72 48.93 15.56
CA LYS A 992 31.82 50.28 16.13
C LYS A 992 32.79 51.16 15.33
N GLU A 993 33.91 50.61 14.86
CA GLU A 993 34.85 51.33 13.97
C GLU A 993 34.20 51.72 12.64
N LEU A 994 33.32 50.86 12.11
CA LEU A 994 32.56 51.09 10.89
C LEU A 994 31.32 51.98 11.10
N GLU A 995 31.11 52.50 12.31
CA GLU A 995 29.95 53.29 12.72
C GLU A 995 28.59 52.57 12.49
N ILE A 996 28.57 51.24 12.63
CA ILE A 996 27.38 50.39 12.55
C ILE A 996 26.99 49.95 13.96
N HIS A 997 25.72 50.14 14.32
CA HIS A 997 25.24 49.84 15.67
C HIS A 997 24.79 48.39 15.83
N CYS A 998 25.45 47.62 16.70
CA CYS A 998 25.08 46.23 16.99
C CYS A 998 24.24 46.10 18.26
N TRP A 999 23.13 45.38 18.19
CA TRP A 999 22.21 45.17 19.31
C TRP A 999 21.99 43.68 19.51
N LYS A 1000 22.36 43.19 20.69
CA LYS A 1000 22.07 41.82 21.10
C LYS A 1000 20.60 41.72 21.50
N VAL A 1001 19.89 40.75 20.93
CA VAL A 1001 18.49 40.46 21.26
C VAL A 1001 18.42 39.14 22.03
N VAL A 1002 17.43 39.03 22.92
CA VAL A 1002 17.19 37.79 23.66
C VAL A 1002 16.58 36.74 22.73
N GLY A 1003 17.05 35.50 22.85
CA GLY A 1003 16.54 34.38 22.08
C GLY A 1003 16.49 33.07 22.88
N LYS A 1004 15.72 32.10 22.37
CA LYS A 1004 15.54 30.77 22.95
C LYS A 1004 16.35 29.74 22.16
N LYS A 1005 16.87 28.71 22.82
CA LYS A 1005 17.54 27.58 22.13
C LYS A 1005 16.49 26.76 21.37
N ASN A 1006 16.89 26.25 20.20
CA ASN A 1006 16.08 25.31 19.44
C ASN A 1006 16.10 23.93 20.12
N ASP A 1007 14.95 23.25 20.25
CA ASP A 1007 14.81 21.96 20.94
C ASP A 1007 15.62 20.82 20.28
N GLY A 1008 15.99 20.99 19.00
CA GLY A 1008 16.90 20.10 18.26
C GLY A 1008 18.40 20.45 18.37
N GLY A 1009 18.80 21.37 19.26
CA GLY A 1009 20.21 21.70 19.54
C GLY A 1009 20.96 22.49 18.45
N LYS A 1010 20.41 22.65 17.24
CA LYS A 1010 20.99 23.46 16.15
C LYS A 1010 20.36 24.87 16.11
N GLY A 1011 21.07 25.87 16.66
CA GLY A 1011 20.71 27.29 16.54
C GLY A 1011 19.78 27.86 17.63
N MET A 1012 19.33 29.10 17.43
CA MET A 1012 18.51 29.89 18.34
C MET A 1012 17.35 30.60 17.63
N PHE A 1013 16.32 30.99 18.37
CA PHE A 1013 15.19 31.78 17.86
C PHE A 1013 15.11 33.13 18.57
N PHE A 1014 14.72 34.19 17.86
CA PHE A 1014 14.44 35.49 18.48
C PHE A 1014 13.14 35.42 19.27
N GLU A 1015 13.14 35.99 20.47
CA GLU A 1015 11.89 36.20 21.19
C GLU A 1015 11.14 37.40 20.59
N ALA A 1016 9.89 37.21 20.15
CA ALA A 1016 9.08 38.23 19.47
C ALA A 1016 9.02 39.58 20.21
N ALA A 1017 8.81 39.56 21.52
CA ALA A 1017 8.74 40.77 22.34
C ALA A 1017 10.06 41.54 22.38
N ALA A 1018 11.18 40.83 22.52
CA ALA A 1018 12.52 41.43 22.55
C ALA A 1018 12.91 42.02 21.19
N LEU A 1019 12.56 41.33 20.09
CA LEU A 1019 12.80 41.82 18.73
C LEU A 1019 11.94 43.06 18.41
N THR A 1020 10.67 43.05 18.80
CA THR A 1020 9.77 44.21 18.70
C THR A 1020 10.37 45.41 19.42
N GLN A 1021 10.80 45.23 20.67
CA GLN A 1021 11.38 46.29 21.49
C GLN A 1021 12.67 46.86 20.87
N ALA A 1022 13.55 46.00 20.34
CA ALA A 1022 14.77 46.44 19.66
C ALA A 1022 14.47 47.32 18.45
N LEU A 1023 13.51 46.93 17.62
CA LEU A 1023 13.11 47.70 16.43
C LEU A 1023 12.42 49.02 16.79
N GLU A 1024 11.57 49.06 17.82
CA GLU A 1024 10.95 50.30 18.30
C GLU A 1024 11.97 51.29 18.85
N MET A 1025 12.98 50.80 19.57
CA MET A 1025 14.07 51.63 20.09
C MET A 1025 14.90 52.24 18.96
N ILE A 1026 15.21 51.47 17.90
CA ILE A 1026 15.92 51.98 16.72
C ILE A 1026 15.13 53.11 16.05
N ARG A 1027 13.79 52.96 15.94
CA ARG A 1027 12.90 53.98 15.34
C ARG A 1027 12.67 55.23 16.22
N GLY A 1028 13.20 55.28 17.44
CA GLY A 1028 13.11 56.46 18.30
C GLY A 1028 11.76 56.66 19.01
N LYS A 1029 10.87 55.65 19.06
CA LYS A 1029 9.63 55.72 19.86
C LYS A 1029 9.93 55.44 21.34
N ARG A 1030 10.07 56.48 22.16
CA ARG A 1030 10.01 56.38 23.63
C ARG A 1030 8.55 56.40 24.10
N ARG A 1031 8.11 55.50 25.00
CA ARG A 1031 7.00 55.84 25.92
C ARG A 1031 7.05 55.22 27.34
N SER A 1032 6.74 56.13 28.28
CA SER A 1032 6.22 56.08 29.66
C SER A 1032 6.86 55.19 30.76
N PRO A 1033 7.12 55.77 31.96
CA PRO A 1033 7.88 55.15 33.05
C PRO A 1033 7.00 54.29 33.98
N LYS A 1034 6.50 53.13 33.53
CA LYS A 1034 5.92 52.13 34.45
C LYS A 1034 6.16 50.71 33.96
N GLN A 1035 7.42 50.31 33.87
CA GLN A 1035 7.84 48.90 33.88
C GLN A 1035 9.36 48.85 34.09
N ARG A 1036 9.80 49.21 35.30
CA ARG A 1036 11.12 48.80 35.80
C ARG A 1036 10.93 47.49 36.55
N ARG A 1037 11.28 46.36 35.90
CA ARG A 1037 11.99 45.24 36.54
C ARG A 1037 12.43 44.19 35.50
N SER A 1038 13.75 44.02 35.45
CA SER A 1038 14.58 42.94 34.91
C SER A 1038 14.50 42.58 33.41
N THR A 1039 15.27 43.30 32.59
CA THR A 1039 16.03 42.74 31.44
C THR A 1039 17.22 43.65 31.10
N VAL A 1040 18.15 43.83 32.05
CA VAL A 1040 19.54 44.22 31.76
C VAL A 1040 20.38 43.52 32.82
N ASP A 1041 20.94 42.35 32.50
CA ASP A 1041 21.99 41.78 33.33
C ASP A 1041 23.36 42.33 32.90
N SER A 1042 24.11 42.57 33.96
CA SER A 1042 25.31 43.31 34.19
C SER A 1042 26.54 42.80 33.44
N GLY A 1043 27.29 43.75 32.86
CA GLY A 1043 28.55 43.45 32.19
C GLY A 1043 29.38 44.66 31.78
N ARG A 1044 29.35 45.78 32.53
CA ARG A 1044 30.39 46.81 32.47
C ARG A 1044 30.66 47.40 33.85
N ARG A 1045 31.77 46.99 34.48
CA ARG A 1045 32.55 47.89 35.32
C ARG A 1045 33.63 48.51 34.43
N GLY A 1046 33.67 49.84 34.39
CA GLY A 1046 34.66 50.62 33.65
C GLY A 1046 34.20 52.04 33.40
N PHE A 1047 34.05 52.80 34.50
CA PHE A 1047 34.06 54.26 34.63
C PHE A 1047 33.60 55.16 33.47
N LEU A 1048 32.50 55.88 33.73
CA LEU A 1048 32.23 57.22 33.21
C LEU A 1048 33.38 58.19 33.59
N PRO A 1049 33.84 59.07 32.70
CA PRO A 1049 34.24 60.41 33.09
C PRO A 1049 32.99 61.29 33.12
N VAL A 1050 32.75 61.88 34.28
CA VAL A 1050 31.89 63.03 34.52
C VAL A 1050 32.31 64.18 33.59
N LEU A 1051 31.35 64.89 32.99
CA LEU A 1051 31.28 66.34 33.06
C LEU A 1051 29.93 66.85 32.55
N GLU A 1052 29.36 67.72 33.37
CA GLU A 1052 28.13 68.49 33.20
C GLU A 1052 28.19 69.37 31.94
N ILE A 1053 27.10 69.38 31.18
CA ILE A 1053 26.16 70.50 30.88
C ILE A 1053 25.24 70.06 29.74
#